data_AF-A0A923KLD1-F1
#
_entry.id   AF-A0A923KLD1-F1
#
_cell.length_a   1.000
_cell.length_b   1.000
_cell.length_c   1.000
_cell.angle_alpha   90.00
_cell.angle_beta   90.00
_cell.angle_gamma   90.00
#
_symmetry.space_group_name_H-M   'P 1'
#
loop_
_entity.id
_entity.type
_entity.pdbx_description
1 polymer ?
#
loop_
_entity_poly.entity_id
_entity_poly.type
_entity_poly.pdbx_seq_one_letter_code
_entity_poly.pdbx_strand_id
1 'polypeptide(L)'
;MQSPKLTLNKIYVLVVLLLFLSICCDSKATESERTNNASTQDLFSGFQNPPADARPFVRWWWNGNKIKKEELDRQLESLKSVGFGGVEINPIAMPIAPPTEDKSLVWMSDEWIDLVVHACKKTQDLGMIADMIAGTGWPFGGEFLTQDETCQRMVTDMISYRNGDVIEVDEDYLISFYKKKYKDNRNERHNSTRTKLSLAGVSLIPLNCSSPNEIINLKDYLNDDGNIKYTIQGKGDYFLSYQLLQQDFRDVTLGAPGGAGPVIDHYKSEMTMAYLNRMKRISERSGIPLSNLIRALFCDSIEVSGANWSDGFSELFFKTYGYELAPWITFVFYQGHQDYSQSKYADNFSKDFKDQIKRVRFDYNTFLVETFLENFTRTYKRFCEDNGILCRYQAYGTPFLMGMLDGYLIPDIPESNNWIYSAEMKNSLWHWRQSHGYMIWNLYASSGAHLTGKKITSCETMTNTNGVFRTTLEEVKQHDDMNFITGINHSVLHGYNYSPQDVPFPGWIRYGAYFSEQNPWWKHLSSWVDYNARLSYVFQNSKAEKSIAILGPTSDLWGDKGLAREPFHLEPEYLYRLWEPISQLGYSCDYINQNVLATATVKDGVISCGNMDFKLLILASLKSVDIAVARTLKDFVASGGKVLVINGLPSKSLGFKNYRENDLAVSDIMNDIQANYPSSIISVKQPKSIDELLPWTNEVLQKTELSPDVEISNTSKNVFQIHQSTSKEIIYFFTNINRYETSNFKAKFPFQNKYPYQWNPETGERKPYYFETASNEMEIHLEPLQSLLLVFEDEKPSIKIENTNVQWVDSQTIKTNWTVIGHRVDSKSFTWEMGDLLDFGESKDTTQNTFAGEIIYKTKINVEKDFTHLDLGEVNEGITELFINGNKVGKRWYGKAIYPIADILKNGENDIEIHYTTVLANYCRSLDNPSVNRWTNRYKNEPLTPVGIEGPVKLMAKKSAK
;
A
#
# COMPACT_ATOMS: atom_id res chain seq x y z
N MET A 1 -64.32 -61.08 9.40
CA MET A 1 -63.68 -61.67 8.21
C MET A 1 -62.34 -60.97 8.00
N GLN A 2 -61.29 -61.79 7.92
CA GLN A 2 -59.94 -61.55 7.36
C GLN A 2 -59.30 -60.15 7.42
N SER A 3 -58.16 -60.10 8.11
CA SER A 3 -57.04 -59.18 7.87
C SER A 3 -56.64 -59.14 6.38
N PRO A 4 -56.07 -58.02 5.92
CA PRO A 4 -54.69 -58.14 5.46
C PRO A 4 -53.76 -57.08 6.06
N LYS A 5 -52.63 -57.61 6.52
CA LYS A 5 -51.32 -57.00 6.74
C LYS A 5 -51.11 -55.70 5.95
N LEU A 6 -50.96 -54.58 6.66
CA LEU A 6 -50.08 -53.49 6.23
C LEU A 6 -48.78 -53.56 7.02
N THR A 7 -47.71 -53.56 6.25
CA THR A 7 -46.33 -53.93 6.57
C THR A 7 -45.60 -53.02 7.55
N LEU A 8 -44.82 -53.65 8.43
CA LEU A 8 -43.84 -53.11 9.38
C LEU A 8 -42.85 -52.07 8.80
N ASN A 9 -42.72 -51.97 7.47
CA ASN A 9 -41.80 -51.06 6.79
C ASN A 9 -42.19 -49.58 6.85
N LYS A 10 -43.45 -49.22 7.13
CA LYS A 10 -43.82 -47.79 7.28
C LYS A 10 -43.54 -47.23 8.67
N ILE A 11 -43.48 -48.08 9.70
CA ILE A 11 -43.14 -47.67 11.07
C ILE A 11 -41.61 -47.54 11.20
N TYR A 12 -40.83 -48.41 10.54
CA TYR A 12 -39.37 -48.24 10.49
C TYR A 12 -38.94 -46.99 9.73
N VAL A 13 -39.61 -46.61 8.63
CA VAL A 13 -39.28 -45.38 7.91
C VAL A 13 -39.67 -44.13 8.70
N LEU A 14 -40.77 -44.14 9.47
CA LEU A 14 -41.14 -43.01 10.32
C LEU A 14 -40.24 -42.89 11.56
N VAL A 15 -39.84 -44.01 12.18
CA VAL A 15 -38.94 -44.03 13.35
C VAL A 15 -37.50 -43.72 12.94
N VAL A 16 -37.05 -44.14 11.75
CA VAL A 16 -35.75 -43.74 11.20
C VAL A 16 -35.76 -42.28 10.74
N LEU A 17 -36.85 -41.74 10.19
CA LEU A 17 -36.94 -40.30 9.91
C LEU A 17 -36.98 -39.45 11.19
N LEU A 18 -37.66 -39.90 12.26
CA LEU A 18 -37.69 -39.18 13.54
C LEU A 18 -36.36 -39.31 14.30
N LEU A 19 -35.63 -40.41 14.19
CA LEU A 19 -34.27 -40.55 14.72
C LEU A 19 -33.24 -39.76 13.89
N PHE A 20 -33.42 -39.62 12.57
CA PHE A 20 -32.59 -38.71 11.75
C PHE A 20 -32.91 -37.23 12.01
N LEU A 21 -34.16 -36.86 12.32
CA LEU A 21 -34.53 -35.49 12.70
C LEU A 21 -34.09 -35.11 14.12
N SER A 22 -33.92 -36.07 15.04
CA SER A 22 -33.30 -35.81 16.35
C SER A 22 -31.77 -35.94 16.36
N ILE A 23 -31.15 -36.59 15.37
CA ILE A 23 -29.67 -36.61 15.20
C ILE A 23 -29.17 -35.46 14.29
N CYS A 24 -30.04 -34.85 13.47
CA CYS A 24 -29.73 -33.63 12.71
C CYS A 24 -30.02 -32.31 13.45
N CYS A 25 -30.47 -32.37 14.72
CA CYS A 25 -30.69 -31.18 15.54
C CYS A 25 -29.65 -30.96 16.65
N ASP A 26 -28.68 -31.87 16.85
CA ASP A 26 -27.60 -31.73 17.83
C ASP A 26 -26.20 -31.52 17.22
N SER A 27 -26.09 -31.35 15.90
CA SER A 27 -24.82 -31.03 15.22
C SER A 27 -24.69 -29.57 14.77
N LYS A 28 -25.68 -28.72 15.08
CA LYS A 28 -25.63 -27.25 14.86
C LYS A 28 -25.37 -26.44 16.13
N ALA A 29 -25.29 -27.09 17.29
CA ALA A 29 -24.94 -26.44 18.56
C ALA A 29 -23.44 -26.55 18.91
N THR A 30 -22.67 -27.42 18.26
CA THR A 30 -21.26 -27.65 18.57
C THR A 30 -20.27 -26.94 17.62
N GLU A 31 -20.75 -26.28 16.56
CA GLU A 31 -19.93 -25.41 15.69
C GLU A 31 -20.00 -23.93 16.13
N SER A 32 -21.10 -23.50 16.76
CA SER A 32 -21.20 -22.18 17.41
C SER A 32 -20.53 -22.13 18.79
N GLU A 33 -20.20 -23.28 19.39
CA GLU A 33 -19.43 -23.35 20.65
C GLU A 33 -17.94 -23.63 20.43
N ARG A 34 -17.52 -24.12 19.26
CA ARG A 34 -16.09 -24.25 18.89
C ARG A 34 -15.50 -22.99 18.27
N THR A 35 -16.31 -22.09 17.74
CA THR A 35 -15.87 -20.75 17.29
C THR A 35 -15.88 -19.70 18.42
N ASN A 36 -16.48 -20.00 19.57
CA ASN A 36 -16.51 -19.13 20.75
C ASN A 36 -15.45 -19.47 21.82
N ASN A 37 -14.48 -20.35 21.49
CA ASN A 37 -13.38 -20.72 22.39
C ASN A 37 -11.99 -20.51 21.76
N ALA A 38 -11.88 -19.64 20.75
CA ALA A 38 -10.62 -18.95 20.52
C ALA A 38 -10.46 -17.97 21.68
N SER A 39 -9.52 -18.27 22.59
CA SER A 39 -9.27 -17.54 23.82
C SER A 39 -9.50 -16.04 23.64
N THR A 40 -10.51 -15.48 24.32
CA THR A 40 -10.60 -14.04 24.55
C THR A 40 -9.44 -13.66 25.47
N GLN A 41 -8.22 -13.67 24.92
CA GLN A 41 -7.15 -12.87 25.50
C GLN A 41 -7.70 -11.46 25.51
N ASP A 42 -7.76 -10.91 26.71
CA ASP A 42 -7.94 -9.49 26.93
C ASP A 42 -7.07 -8.70 25.93
N LEU A 43 -7.62 -7.68 25.29
CA LEU A 43 -6.94 -6.93 24.21
C LEU A 43 -5.57 -6.43 24.70
N PHE A 44 -5.48 -6.05 25.98
CA PHE A 44 -4.23 -5.64 26.59
C PHE A 44 -3.21 -6.78 26.70
N SER A 45 -3.62 -8.00 27.05
CA SER A 45 -2.72 -9.16 27.15
C SER A 45 -2.03 -9.49 25.82
N GLY A 46 -2.78 -9.43 24.70
CA GLY A 46 -2.21 -9.62 23.37
C GLY A 46 -1.43 -8.40 22.87
N PHE A 47 -1.77 -7.19 23.30
CA PHE A 47 -0.90 -6.01 23.11
C PHE A 47 0.44 -6.18 23.83
N GLN A 48 0.47 -6.76 25.03
CA GLN A 48 1.73 -7.03 25.72
C GLN A 48 2.55 -8.12 25.04
N ASN A 49 1.88 -9.14 24.49
CA ASN A 49 2.50 -10.32 23.88
C ASN A 49 1.93 -10.60 22.48
N PRO A 50 2.27 -9.78 21.47
CA PRO A 50 1.70 -9.95 20.13
C PRO A 50 2.04 -11.32 19.52
N PRO A 51 1.06 -12.02 18.93
CA PRO A 51 1.27 -13.26 18.19
C PRO A 51 2.07 -13.04 16.90
N ALA A 52 2.48 -14.12 16.25
CA ALA A 52 3.31 -14.06 15.05
C ALA A 52 2.65 -13.30 13.88
N ASP A 53 1.33 -13.38 13.71
CA ASP A 53 0.57 -12.69 12.65
C ASP A 53 0.35 -11.19 12.90
N ALA A 54 0.59 -10.72 14.12
CA ALA A 54 0.65 -9.30 14.45
C ALA A 54 2.07 -8.72 14.30
N ARG A 55 3.10 -9.56 14.35
CA ARG A 55 4.49 -9.13 14.17
C ARG A 55 4.80 -8.86 12.70
N PRO A 56 5.65 -7.87 12.39
CA PRO A 56 6.02 -7.58 11.00
C PRO A 56 6.70 -8.78 10.35
N PHE A 57 6.58 -8.87 9.03
CA PHE A 57 7.25 -9.86 8.19
C PHE A 57 8.34 -9.17 7.35
N VAL A 58 9.19 -9.97 6.70
CA VAL A 58 10.09 -9.48 5.65
C VAL A 58 9.75 -10.11 4.32
N ARG A 59 9.86 -9.34 3.23
CA ARG A 59 9.98 -9.89 1.89
C ARG A 59 11.39 -10.45 1.73
N TRP A 60 11.49 -11.78 1.68
CA TRP A 60 12.76 -12.50 1.70
C TRP A 60 13.21 -12.85 0.28
N TRP A 61 14.09 -12.01 -0.26
CA TRP A 61 14.57 -12.13 -1.64
C TRP A 61 15.55 -13.28 -1.80
N TRP A 62 15.10 -14.37 -2.42
CA TRP A 62 15.95 -15.51 -2.81
C TRP A 62 16.70 -15.19 -4.10
N ASN A 63 17.78 -14.41 -3.94
CA ASN A 63 18.58 -13.85 -5.03
C ASN A 63 19.16 -14.92 -5.96
N GLY A 64 18.73 -14.90 -7.23
CA GLY A 64 19.16 -15.81 -8.27
C GLY A 64 18.82 -17.28 -8.03
N ASN A 65 17.98 -17.59 -7.03
CA ASN A 65 17.79 -18.94 -6.49
C ASN A 65 19.11 -19.66 -6.15
N LYS A 66 20.15 -18.92 -5.77
CA LYS A 66 21.43 -19.47 -5.31
C LYS A 66 21.35 -19.68 -3.79
N ILE A 67 20.63 -20.72 -3.38
CA ILE A 67 20.21 -20.94 -1.99
C ILE A 67 20.84 -22.20 -1.40
N LYS A 68 21.18 -22.15 -0.10
CA LYS A 68 21.78 -23.23 0.70
C LYS A 68 20.97 -23.41 1.97
N LYS A 69 20.74 -24.67 2.34
CA LYS A 69 19.91 -25.05 3.49
C LYS A 69 20.36 -24.37 4.79
N GLU A 70 21.66 -24.36 5.06
CA GLU A 70 22.24 -23.85 6.30
C GLU A 70 22.08 -22.33 6.41
N GLU A 71 22.14 -21.61 5.29
CA GLU A 71 21.94 -20.16 5.26
C GLU A 71 20.46 -19.80 5.43
N LEU A 72 19.52 -20.62 4.94
CA LEU A 72 18.10 -20.46 5.23
C LEU A 72 17.84 -20.54 6.74
N ASP A 73 18.41 -21.53 7.42
CA ASP A 73 18.28 -21.70 8.87
C ASP A 73 18.84 -20.50 9.63
N ARG A 74 20.05 -20.08 9.29
CA ARG A 74 20.75 -18.96 9.93
C ARG A 74 20.00 -17.63 9.77
N GLN A 75 19.48 -17.35 8.58
CA GLN A 75 18.73 -16.12 8.30
C GLN A 75 17.39 -16.09 9.03
N LEU A 76 16.67 -17.21 9.09
CA LEU A 76 15.44 -17.33 9.87
C LEU A 76 15.69 -17.15 11.38
N GLU A 77 16.79 -17.71 11.91
CA GLU A 77 17.21 -17.50 13.29
C GLU A 77 17.58 -16.03 13.57
N SER A 78 18.29 -15.37 12.64
CA SER A 78 18.63 -13.94 12.70
C SER A 78 17.38 -13.07 12.78
N LEU A 79 16.39 -13.30 11.90
CA LEU A 79 15.10 -12.62 11.92
C LEU A 79 14.32 -12.88 13.21
N LYS A 80 14.28 -14.14 13.68
CA LYS A 80 13.61 -14.48 14.94
C LYS A 80 14.24 -13.76 16.13
N SER A 81 15.57 -13.64 16.15
CA SER A 81 16.31 -13.01 17.26
C SER A 81 15.95 -11.54 17.49
N VAL A 82 15.50 -10.83 16.45
CA VAL A 82 15.04 -9.43 16.54
C VAL A 82 13.51 -9.31 16.53
N GLY A 83 12.78 -10.43 16.60
CA GLY A 83 11.35 -10.48 16.89
C GLY A 83 10.41 -10.55 15.68
N PHE A 84 10.90 -10.80 14.47
CA PHE A 84 10.02 -10.93 13.30
C PHE A 84 9.03 -12.09 13.45
N GLY A 85 7.81 -11.89 12.94
CA GLY A 85 6.73 -12.87 12.98
C GLY A 85 6.78 -13.88 11.84
N GLY A 86 7.39 -13.52 10.73
CA GLY A 86 7.35 -14.32 9.53
C GLY A 86 8.16 -13.79 8.36
N VAL A 87 8.09 -14.52 7.26
CA VAL A 87 8.77 -14.22 5.99
C VAL A 87 7.82 -14.42 4.83
N GLU A 88 7.98 -13.64 3.77
CA GLU A 88 7.47 -13.94 2.44
C GLU A 88 8.61 -14.47 1.58
N ILE A 89 8.59 -15.76 1.23
CA ILE A 89 9.58 -16.37 0.34
C ILE A 89 9.36 -15.80 -1.07
N ASN A 90 10.38 -15.11 -1.60
CA ASN A 90 10.28 -14.41 -2.88
C ASN A 90 11.48 -14.69 -3.80
N PRO A 91 11.38 -15.69 -4.70
CA PRO A 91 12.39 -15.98 -5.71
C PRO A 91 12.55 -14.84 -6.71
N ILE A 92 13.78 -14.42 -6.97
CA ILE A 92 14.05 -13.28 -7.87
C ILE A 92 15.37 -13.49 -8.62
N ALA A 93 15.54 -12.83 -9.77
CA ALA A 93 16.77 -12.85 -10.55
C ALA A 93 17.99 -12.46 -9.70
N MET A 94 19.19 -12.87 -10.14
CA MET A 94 20.44 -12.49 -9.48
C MET A 94 20.71 -10.98 -9.60
N PRO A 95 20.96 -10.24 -8.50
CA PRO A 95 21.31 -8.82 -8.56
C PRO A 95 22.72 -8.60 -9.11
N ILE A 96 23.05 -7.35 -9.39
CA ILE A 96 24.44 -6.97 -9.69
C ILE A 96 25.25 -7.18 -8.41
N ALA A 97 26.16 -8.15 -8.45
CA ALA A 97 27.01 -8.55 -7.34
C ALA A 97 28.33 -9.15 -7.88
N PRO A 98 29.36 -9.30 -7.03
CA PRO A 98 30.53 -10.10 -7.39
C PRO A 98 30.14 -11.52 -7.85
N PRO A 99 30.88 -12.13 -8.80
CA PRO A 99 30.61 -13.50 -9.24
C PRO A 99 30.65 -14.50 -8.08
N THR A 100 29.80 -15.52 -8.16
CA THR A 100 29.78 -16.67 -7.24
C THR A 100 29.71 -17.97 -8.04
N GLU A 101 30.36 -19.02 -7.52
CA GLU A 101 30.30 -20.39 -8.05
C GLU A 101 29.00 -21.12 -7.68
N ASP A 102 28.19 -20.56 -6.79
CA ASP A 102 26.92 -21.17 -6.35
C ASP A 102 26.00 -21.44 -7.54
N LYS A 103 25.36 -22.61 -7.58
CA LYS A 103 24.42 -22.95 -8.67
C LYS A 103 23.05 -22.34 -8.40
N SER A 104 22.44 -21.78 -9.46
CA SER A 104 21.04 -21.36 -9.41
C SER A 104 20.13 -22.56 -9.53
N LEU A 105 19.12 -22.64 -8.66
CA LEU A 105 18.03 -23.60 -8.80
C LEU A 105 16.95 -23.06 -9.73
N VAL A 106 16.36 -23.96 -10.51
CA VAL A 106 15.23 -23.65 -11.38
C VAL A 106 13.96 -23.59 -10.53
N TRP A 107 13.15 -22.55 -10.71
CA TRP A 107 11.87 -22.40 -10.01
C TRP A 107 10.98 -23.62 -10.28
N MET A 108 10.39 -24.17 -9.22
CA MET A 108 9.65 -25.45 -9.23
C MET A 108 10.48 -26.69 -9.62
N SER A 109 11.82 -26.65 -9.58
CA SER A 109 12.60 -27.90 -9.58
C SER A 109 12.38 -28.67 -8.28
N ASP A 110 12.68 -29.95 -8.32
CA ASP A 110 12.59 -30.86 -7.19
C ASP A 110 13.42 -30.37 -5.99
N GLU A 111 14.66 -29.95 -6.24
CA GLU A 111 15.58 -29.41 -5.23
C GLU A 111 15.11 -28.05 -4.67
N TRP A 112 14.54 -27.19 -5.53
CA TRP A 112 14.00 -25.90 -5.08
C TRP A 112 12.79 -26.11 -4.16
N ILE A 113 11.89 -27.03 -4.52
CA ILE A 113 10.72 -27.38 -3.69
C ILE A 113 11.18 -27.93 -2.33
N ASP A 114 12.20 -28.80 -2.30
CA ASP A 114 12.73 -29.35 -1.05
C ASP A 114 13.24 -28.25 -0.10
N LEU A 115 13.86 -27.20 -0.65
CA LEU A 115 14.33 -26.05 0.14
C LEU A 115 13.19 -25.14 0.60
N VAL A 116 12.12 -24.97 -0.19
CA VAL A 116 10.90 -24.26 0.27
C VAL A 116 10.27 -25.00 1.44
N VAL A 117 10.11 -26.32 1.33
CA VAL A 117 9.55 -27.15 2.40
C VAL A 117 10.43 -27.10 3.64
N HIS A 118 11.76 -27.13 3.47
CA HIS A 118 12.71 -26.96 4.57
C HIS A 118 12.54 -25.61 5.27
N ALA A 119 12.51 -24.51 4.50
CA ALA A 119 12.31 -23.16 5.04
C ALA A 119 10.98 -23.06 5.81
N CYS A 120 9.88 -23.57 5.25
CA CYS A 120 8.57 -23.56 5.90
C CYS A 120 8.58 -24.33 7.24
N LYS A 121 9.21 -25.52 7.27
CA LYS A 121 9.37 -26.30 8.51
C LYS A 121 10.20 -25.56 9.55
N LYS A 122 11.33 -24.97 9.14
CA LYS A 122 12.18 -24.18 10.04
C LYS A 122 11.43 -22.97 10.60
N THR A 123 10.65 -22.28 9.77
CA THR A 123 9.79 -21.16 10.18
C THR A 123 8.78 -21.62 11.25
N GLN A 124 8.16 -22.79 11.09
CA GLN A 124 7.26 -23.38 12.09
C GLN A 124 7.99 -23.75 13.39
N ASP A 125 9.17 -24.35 13.31
CA ASP A 125 9.99 -24.70 14.47
C ASP A 125 10.38 -23.46 15.30
N LEU A 126 10.52 -22.30 14.64
CA LEU A 126 10.80 -21.00 15.28
C LEU A 126 9.53 -20.27 15.77
N GLY A 127 8.34 -20.85 15.58
CA GLY A 127 7.06 -20.19 15.89
C GLY A 127 6.83 -18.93 15.06
N MET A 128 7.27 -18.96 13.81
CA MET A 128 7.06 -17.91 12.80
C MET A 128 6.07 -18.40 11.72
N ILE A 129 5.70 -17.51 10.81
CA ILE A 129 4.78 -17.79 9.69
C ILE A 129 5.50 -17.63 8.35
N ALA A 130 5.23 -18.53 7.42
CA ALA A 130 5.71 -18.43 6.05
C ALA A 130 4.54 -18.04 5.13
N ASP A 131 4.75 -17.00 4.33
CA ASP A 131 3.99 -16.72 3.12
C ASP A 131 4.93 -16.91 1.91
N MET A 132 4.38 -16.97 0.70
CA MET A 132 5.18 -17.15 -0.51
C MET A 132 4.53 -16.45 -1.70
N ILE A 133 5.33 -15.87 -2.59
CA ILE A 133 4.83 -15.37 -3.87
C ILE A 133 4.40 -16.53 -4.80
N ALA A 134 3.34 -16.36 -5.58
CA ALA A 134 2.85 -17.37 -6.54
C ALA A 134 3.77 -17.60 -7.76
N GLY A 135 4.96 -16.99 -7.81
CA GLY A 135 5.83 -16.99 -8.98
C GLY A 135 7.28 -16.67 -8.65
N THR A 136 7.94 -15.97 -9.57
CA THR A 136 9.26 -15.39 -9.36
C THR A 136 9.33 -14.05 -10.08
N GLY A 137 9.76 -12.99 -9.40
CA GLY A 137 9.57 -11.64 -9.94
C GLY A 137 8.08 -11.36 -10.23
N TRP A 138 7.80 -10.57 -11.27
CA TRP A 138 6.42 -10.17 -11.63
C TRP A 138 6.28 -9.79 -13.11
N PRO A 139 5.07 -9.90 -13.71
CA PRO A 139 3.88 -10.61 -13.23
C PRO A 139 4.04 -12.14 -13.45
N PHE A 140 2.94 -12.90 -13.45
CA PHE A 140 2.99 -14.37 -13.57
C PHE A 140 3.40 -14.81 -14.98
N GLY A 141 4.39 -15.69 -15.05
CA GLY A 141 4.95 -16.15 -16.32
C GLY A 141 6.10 -17.14 -16.15
N GLY A 142 6.64 -17.60 -17.27
CA GLY A 142 7.76 -18.52 -17.26
C GLY A 142 8.14 -19.07 -18.63
N GLU A 143 9.33 -19.67 -18.70
CA GLU A 143 9.96 -20.16 -19.93
C GLU A 143 9.16 -21.29 -20.60
N PHE A 144 8.28 -21.94 -19.84
CA PHE A 144 7.44 -23.07 -20.25
C PHE A 144 6.18 -22.68 -21.04
N LEU A 145 5.84 -21.39 -21.16
CA LEU A 145 4.62 -20.96 -21.82
C LEU A 145 4.69 -21.07 -23.34
N THR A 146 3.65 -21.63 -23.95
CA THR A 146 3.43 -21.59 -25.39
C THR A 146 2.84 -20.23 -25.81
N GLN A 147 2.94 -19.91 -27.10
CA GLN A 147 2.56 -18.59 -27.60
C GLN A 147 1.07 -18.26 -27.36
N ASP A 148 0.18 -19.24 -27.45
CA ASP A 148 -1.27 -19.09 -27.25
C ASP A 148 -1.70 -18.91 -25.77
N GLU A 149 -0.78 -19.17 -24.83
CA GLU A 149 -0.97 -18.97 -23.40
C GLU A 149 -0.55 -17.56 -22.92
N THR A 150 0.08 -16.75 -23.78
CA THR A 150 0.67 -15.45 -23.38
C THR A 150 -0.29 -14.28 -23.54
N CYS A 151 -0.04 -13.19 -22.79
CA CYS A 151 -0.82 -11.96 -22.89
C CYS A 151 -0.78 -11.31 -24.29
N GLN A 152 -1.88 -10.63 -24.63
CA GLN A 152 -2.07 -9.88 -25.88
C GLN A 152 -2.21 -8.37 -25.63
N ARG A 153 -1.73 -7.58 -26.59
CA ARG A 153 -1.89 -6.11 -26.60
C ARG A 153 -2.21 -5.60 -28.00
N MET A 154 -3.32 -4.90 -28.15
CA MET A 154 -3.64 -4.10 -29.31
C MET A 154 -2.92 -2.75 -29.24
N VAL A 155 -2.15 -2.42 -30.28
CA VAL A 155 -1.55 -1.10 -30.48
C VAL A 155 -2.15 -0.46 -31.73
N THR A 156 -2.25 0.87 -31.73
CA THR A 156 -2.86 1.63 -32.83
C THR A 156 -1.97 2.77 -33.26
N ASP A 157 -2.06 3.12 -34.54
CA ASP A 157 -1.45 4.33 -35.10
C ASP A 157 -2.26 4.85 -36.30
N MET A 158 -1.91 6.05 -36.77
CA MET A 158 -2.64 6.77 -37.82
C MET A 158 -1.69 7.42 -38.84
N ILE A 159 -2.12 7.44 -40.11
CA ILE A 159 -1.45 8.10 -41.23
C ILE A 159 -2.43 9.09 -41.87
N SER A 160 -1.99 10.33 -42.11
CA SER A 160 -2.82 11.36 -42.74
C SER A 160 -2.87 11.19 -44.25
N TYR A 161 -4.06 11.34 -44.83
CA TYR A 161 -4.33 11.34 -46.26
C TYR A 161 -5.27 12.49 -46.65
N ARG A 162 -5.22 12.91 -47.89
CA ARG A 162 -6.11 13.91 -48.49
C ARG A 162 -7.12 13.25 -49.42
N ASN A 163 -8.22 13.97 -49.70
CA ASN A 163 -9.14 13.58 -50.76
C ASN A 163 -8.38 13.33 -52.10
N GLY A 164 -8.72 12.24 -52.77
CA GLY A 164 -8.11 11.83 -54.05
C GLY A 164 -6.81 11.03 -53.91
N ASP A 165 -6.24 10.92 -52.71
CA ASP A 165 -5.07 10.06 -52.49
C ASP A 165 -5.42 8.58 -52.72
N VAL A 166 -4.44 7.82 -53.18
CA VAL A 166 -4.51 6.37 -53.29
C VAL A 166 -3.76 5.76 -52.12
N ILE A 167 -4.47 5.01 -51.28
CA ILE A 167 -3.90 4.19 -50.22
C ILE A 167 -3.46 2.88 -50.86
N GLU A 168 -2.17 2.55 -50.74
CA GLU A 168 -1.58 1.29 -51.18
C GLU A 168 -0.66 0.79 -50.07
N VAL A 169 -1.18 -0.13 -49.23
CA VAL A 169 -0.51 -0.62 -48.03
C VAL A 169 -0.77 -2.12 -47.84
N ASP A 170 0.14 -2.81 -47.18
CA ASP A 170 -0.02 -4.19 -46.70
C ASP A 170 0.35 -4.29 -45.21
N GLU A 171 0.21 -5.48 -44.63
CA GLU A 171 0.53 -5.74 -43.23
C GLU A 171 2.01 -5.43 -42.91
N ASP A 172 2.94 -5.87 -43.76
CA ASP A 172 4.38 -5.69 -43.57
C ASP A 172 4.79 -4.21 -43.58
N TYR A 173 4.21 -3.41 -44.46
CA TYR A 173 4.38 -1.97 -44.52
C TYR A 173 3.92 -1.31 -43.22
N LEU A 174 2.70 -1.63 -42.75
CA LEU A 174 2.13 -1.02 -41.54
C LEU A 174 2.91 -1.42 -40.29
N ILE A 175 3.33 -2.68 -40.17
CA ILE A 175 4.20 -3.15 -39.08
C ILE A 175 5.55 -2.42 -39.12
N SER A 176 6.16 -2.30 -40.30
CA SER A 176 7.45 -1.62 -40.48
C SER A 176 7.37 -0.14 -40.15
N PHE A 177 6.27 0.51 -40.56
CA PHE A 177 5.99 1.91 -40.26
C PHE A 177 5.86 2.12 -38.74
N TYR A 178 5.08 1.27 -38.06
CA TYR A 178 4.91 1.31 -36.61
C TYR A 178 6.25 1.13 -35.88
N LYS A 179 7.00 0.06 -36.18
CA LYS A 179 8.30 -0.22 -35.54
C LYS A 179 9.27 0.94 -35.71
N LYS A 180 9.35 1.52 -36.92
CA LYS A 180 10.23 2.66 -37.19
C LYS A 180 9.86 3.89 -36.36
N LYS A 181 8.56 4.18 -36.23
CA LYS A 181 8.05 5.33 -35.48
C LYS A 181 8.24 5.19 -33.97
N TYR A 182 8.05 3.97 -33.42
CA TYR A 182 8.05 3.73 -31.98
C TYR A 182 9.31 3.03 -31.44
N LYS A 183 10.38 2.88 -32.23
CA LYS A 183 11.62 2.18 -31.82
C LYS A 183 12.21 2.64 -30.47
N ASP A 184 12.08 3.93 -30.13
CA ASP A 184 12.63 4.52 -28.90
C ASP A 184 11.59 4.64 -27.77
N ASN A 185 10.34 4.23 -28.03
CA ASN A 185 9.27 4.22 -27.04
C ASN A 185 9.60 3.25 -25.88
N ARG A 186 9.18 3.58 -24.66
CA ARG A 186 9.42 2.74 -23.46
C ARG A 186 8.82 1.35 -23.62
N ASN A 187 7.57 1.23 -24.09
CA ASN A 187 6.89 -0.05 -24.21
C ASN A 187 7.60 -0.96 -25.21
N GLU A 188 7.94 -0.41 -26.37
CA GLU A 188 8.56 -1.18 -27.46
C GLU A 188 9.98 -1.64 -27.09
N ARG A 189 10.73 -0.86 -26.30
CA ARG A 189 12.08 -1.24 -25.82
C ARG A 189 12.08 -2.41 -24.83
N HIS A 190 10.98 -2.62 -24.12
CA HIS A 190 10.86 -3.70 -23.13
C HIS A 190 10.04 -4.88 -23.66
N ASN A 191 9.70 -4.87 -24.95
CA ASN A 191 9.01 -5.99 -25.55
C ASN A 191 9.92 -7.23 -25.56
N SER A 192 9.33 -8.40 -25.36
CA SER A 192 10.04 -9.68 -25.50
C SER A 192 10.60 -9.83 -26.91
N THR A 193 11.74 -10.50 -27.04
CA THR A 193 12.31 -10.86 -28.35
C THR A 193 11.41 -11.82 -29.13
N ARG A 194 10.43 -12.46 -28.46
CA ARG A 194 9.43 -13.36 -29.03
C ARG A 194 8.20 -12.64 -29.61
N THR A 195 8.09 -11.33 -29.44
CA THR A 195 6.92 -10.55 -29.85
C THR A 195 6.58 -10.74 -31.33
N LYS A 196 5.33 -11.14 -31.62
CA LYS A 196 4.77 -11.17 -32.98
C LYS A 196 3.75 -10.07 -33.15
N LEU A 197 3.75 -9.44 -34.34
CA LEU A 197 2.75 -8.45 -34.73
C LEU A 197 1.93 -8.98 -35.92
N SER A 198 0.64 -8.69 -35.92
CA SER A 198 -0.27 -8.95 -37.05
C SER A 198 -1.32 -7.85 -37.18
N LEU A 199 -1.83 -7.60 -38.38
CA LEU A 199 -2.84 -6.58 -38.65
C LEU A 199 -4.23 -7.03 -38.15
N ALA A 200 -4.72 -6.36 -37.11
CA ALA A 200 -6.04 -6.63 -36.56
C ALA A 200 -7.13 -5.81 -37.26
N GLY A 201 -6.86 -4.53 -37.51
CA GLY A 201 -7.83 -3.56 -38.04
C GLY A 201 -7.19 -2.52 -38.92
N VAL A 202 -7.93 -2.02 -39.92
CA VAL A 202 -7.54 -0.89 -40.75
C VAL A 202 -8.78 -0.16 -41.24
N SER A 203 -8.84 1.14 -41.00
CA SER A 203 -10.04 1.96 -41.22
C SER A 203 -9.67 3.35 -41.69
N LEU A 204 -10.49 3.92 -42.56
CA LEU A 204 -10.38 5.30 -43.01
C LEU A 204 -11.39 6.17 -42.26
N ILE A 205 -10.91 7.22 -41.60
CA ILE A 205 -11.69 8.08 -40.71
C ILE A 205 -11.61 9.53 -41.21
N PRO A 206 -12.75 10.20 -41.49
CA PRO A 206 -12.75 11.63 -41.80
C PRO A 206 -12.20 12.48 -40.65
N LEU A 207 -11.43 13.52 -40.95
CA LEU A 207 -10.90 14.44 -39.92
C LEU A 207 -12.01 15.14 -39.13
N ASN A 208 -13.17 15.36 -39.74
CA ASN A 208 -14.36 15.97 -39.16
C ASN A 208 -15.50 14.96 -38.92
N CYS A 209 -15.14 13.72 -38.55
CA CYS A 209 -16.09 12.63 -38.34
C CYS A 209 -17.19 13.00 -37.35
N SER A 210 -18.45 12.69 -37.70
CA SER A 210 -19.61 12.98 -36.87
C SER A 210 -20.38 11.74 -36.40
N SER A 211 -20.06 10.57 -36.95
CA SER A 211 -20.75 9.30 -36.68
C SER A 211 -19.85 8.12 -37.06
N PRO A 212 -19.93 6.97 -36.36
CA PRO A 212 -19.20 5.76 -36.77
C PRO A 212 -19.56 5.29 -38.19
N ASN A 213 -20.74 5.65 -38.71
CA ASN A 213 -21.17 5.28 -40.06
C ASN A 213 -20.36 5.95 -41.18
N GLU A 214 -19.57 6.98 -40.88
CA GLU A 214 -18.68 7.64 -41.84
C GLU A 214 -17.31 6.94 -41.96
N ILE A 215 -17.04 5.96 -41.09
CA ILE A 215 -15.77 5.23 -41.05
C ILE A 215 -15.83 4.09 -42.07
N ILE A 216 -14.80 4.00 -42.91
CA ILE A 216 -14.71 2.98 -43.95
C ILE A 216 -13.75 1.89 -43.47
N ASN A 217 -14.25 0.68 -43.27
CA ASN A 217 -13.41 -0.49 -42.99
C ASN A 217 -12.64 -0.87 -44.25
N LEU A 218 -11.31 -0.78 -44.20
CA LEU A 218 -10.47 -1.08 -45.36
C LEU A 218 -10.04 -2.55 -45.44
N LYS A 219 -10.34 -3.38 -44.42
CA LYS A 219 -10.15 -4.84 -44.53
C LYS A 219 -11.01 -5.45 -45.63
N ASP A 220 -12.15 -4.83 -45.94
CA ASP A 220 -13.05 -5.27 -47.00
C ASP A 220 -12.46 -5.07 -48.41
N TYR A 221 -11.32 -4.37 -48.51
CA TYR A 221 -10.58 -4.10 -49.75
C TYR A 221 -9.22 -4.82 -49.81
N LEU A 222 -8.99 -5.77 -48.90
CA LEU A 222 -7.81 -6.63 -48.93
C LEU A 222 -7.94 -7.63 -50.08
N ASN A 223 -6.94 -7.67 -50.97
CA ASN A 223 -6.90 -8.65 -52.05
C ASN A 223 -6.28 -9.98 -51.58
N ASP A 224 -6.27 -10.99 -52.46
CA ASP A 224 -5.72 -12.33 -52.18
C ASP A 224 -4.21 -12.30 -51.83
N ASP A 225 -3.49 -11.26 -52.28
CA ASP A 225 -2.07 -11.04 -51.97
C ASP A 225 -1.84 -10.29 -50.64
N GLY A 226 -2.90 -9.96 -49.89
CA GLY A 226 -2.81 -9.22 -48.63
C GLY A 226 -2.64 -7.71 -48.75
N ASN A 227 -2.78 -7.16 -49.97
CA ASN A 227 -2.64 -5.74 -50.26
C ASN A 227 -4.00 -5.01 -50.19
N ILE A 228 -3.98 -3.78 -49.66
CA ILE A 228 -5.11 -2.85 -49.68
C ILE A 228 -4.81 -1.76 -50.69
N LYS A 229 -5.69 -1.62 -51.69
CA LYS A 229 -5.65 -0.51 -52.64
C LYS A 229 -6.98 0.21 -52.66
N TYR A 230 -7.00 1.45 -52.19
CA TYR A 230 -8.23 2.24 -52.06
C TYR A 230 -8.03 3.70 -52.46
N THR A 231 -8.88 4.22 -53.34
CA THR A 231 -8.89 5.65 -53.71
C THR A 231 -9.90 6.40 -52.87
N ILE A 232 -9.47 7.45 -52.20
CA ILE A 232 -10.34 8.26 -51.33
C ILE A 232 -11.31 9.08 -52.19
N GLN A 233 -12.61 8.79 -52.08
CA GLN A 233 -13.66 9.44 -52.87
C GLN A 233 -14.43 10.54 -52.12
N GLY A 234 -14.29 10.63 -50.81
CA GLY A 234 -15.05 11.57 -49.98
C GLY A 234 -14.36 12.93 -49.82
N LYS A 235 -15.10 13.92 -49.29
CA LYS A 235 -14.60 15.30 -49.14
C LYS A 235 -13.83 15.46 -47.84
N GLY A 236 -12.71 16.18 -47.89
CA GLY A 236 -11.90 16.52 -46.72
C GLY A 236 -10.66 15.65 -46.58
N ASP A 237 -9.98 15.82 -45.46
CA ASP A 237 -8.80 15.03 -45.10
C ASP A 237 -9.21 13.83 -44.23
N TYR A 238 -8.41 12.78 -44.27
CA TYR A 238 -8.68 11.51 -43.63
C TYR A 238 -7.48 11.03 -42.81
N PHE A 239 -7.75 10.23 -41.78
CA PHE A 239 -6.77 9.38 -41.14
C PHE A 239 -7.00 7.93 -41.58
N LEU A 240 -5.97 7.30 -42.13
CA LEU A 240 -5.87 5.86 -42.15
C LEU A 240 -5.43 5.41 -40.76
N SER A 241 -6.35 4.84 -39.98
CA SER A 241 -6.02 4.20 -38.71
C SER A 241 -5.82 2.72 -38.91
N TYR A 242 -4.81 2.16 -38.26
CA TYR A 242 -4.55 0.73 -38.26
C TYR A 242 -4.24 0.24 -36.85
N GLN A 243 -4.69 -0.97 -36.54
CA GLN A 243 -4.50 -1.66 -35.28
C GLN A 243 -3.65 -2.91 -35.52
N LEU A 244 -2.58 -3.07 -34.72
CA LEU A 244 -1.72 -4.24 -34.73
C LEU A 244 -1.90 -5.00 -33.41
N LEU A 245 -2.08 -6.31 -33.51
CA LEU A 245 -2.08 -7.20 -32.35
C LEU A 245 -0.65 -7.62 -32.05
N GLN A 246 -0.18 -7.37 -30.83
CA GLN A 246 1.07 -7.86 -30.28
C GLN A 246 0.79 -9.08 -29.39
N GLN A 247 1.37 -10.22 -29.75
CA GLN A 247 1.36 -11.47 -28.99
C GLN A 247 2.74 -11.71 -28.38
N ASP A 248 2.82 -12.31 -27.19
CA ASP A 248 4.08 -12.71 -26.55
C ASP A 248 5.00 -11.49 -26.37
N PHE A 249 4.41 -10.36 -25.99
CA PHE A 249 5.09 -9.07 -26.01
C PHE A 249 5.85 -8.77 -24.72
N ARG A 250 5.75 -9.62 -23.70
CA ARG A 250 6.24 -9.33 -22.35
C ARG A 250 6.81 -10.58 -21.69
N ASP A 251 8.04 -10.44 -21.18
CA ASP A 251 8.64 -11.39 -20.25
C ASP A 251 8.51 -10.93 -18.80
N VAL A 252 8.54 -11.87 -17.86
CA VAL A 252 8.56 -11.64 -16.41
C VAL A 252 9.76 -10.76 -16.04
N THR A 253 9.50 -9.72 -15.25
CA THR A 253 10.53 -8.83 -14.70
C THR A 253 11.26 -9.53 -13.58
N LEU A 254 12.58 -9.60 -13.71
CA LEU A 254 13.45 -10.19 -12.70
C LEU A 254 13.05 -11.63 -12.33
N GLY A 255 12.51 -12.39 -13.28
CA GLY A 255 12.25 -13.82 -13.06
C GLY A 255 13.56 -14.58 -12.78
N ALA A 256 13.51 -15.49 -11.80
CA ALA A 256 14.56 -16.47 -11.59
C ALA A 256 14.48 -17.58 -12.66
N PRO A 257 15.54 -18.41 -12.85
CA PRO A 257 15.55 -19.47 -13.87
C PRO A 257 14.30 -20.35 -13.84
N GLY A 258 13.72 -20.64 -15.00
CA GLY A 258 12.45 -21.37 -15.15
C GLY A 258 11.22 -20.46 -15.18
N GLY A 259 11.23 -19.36 -14.42
CA GLY A 259 10.19 -18.32 -14.44
C GLY A 259 10.58 -17.07 -15.24
N ALA A 260 11.79 -17.01 -15.81
CA ALA A 260 12.31 -15.89 -16.59
C ALA A 260 11.87 -15.96 -18.07
N GLY A 261 10.57 -16.00 -18.32
CA GLY A 261 10.00 -16.12 -19.68
C GLY A 261 8.74 -15.29 -19.89
N PRO A 262 7.93 -15.60 -20.92
CA PRO A 262 6.72 -14.86 -21.24
C PRO A 262 5.71 -14.77 -20.09
N VAL A 263 4.81 -13.80 -20.18
CA VAL A 263 3.73 -13.57 -19.22
C VAL A 263 2.42 -14.20 -19.69
N ILE A 264 1.68 -14.85 -18.77
CA ILE A 264 0.39 -15.49 -19.08
C ILE A 264 -0.68 -14.50 -19.53
N ASP A 265 -1.68 -14.98 -20.25
CA ASP A 265 -2.90 -14.21 -20.49
C ASP A 265 -3.77 -14.15 -19.23
N HIS A 266 -3.73 -13.00 -18.54
CA HIS A 266 -4.48 -12.76 -17.31
C HIS A 266 -5.99 -12.59 -17.56
N TYR A 267 -6.41 -12.43 -18.81
CA TYR A 267 -7.83 -12.36 -19.17
C TYR A 267 -8.46 -13.73 -19.42
N LYS A 268 -7.69 -14.83 -19.29
CA LYS A 268 -8.19 -16.20 -19.42
C LYS A 268 -8.07 -16.94 -18.08
N SER A 269 -9.21 -17.35 -17.52
CA SER A 269 -9.27 -18.01 -16.21
C SER A 269 -8.55 -19.35 -16.20
N GLU A 270 -8.62 -20.09 -17.31
CA GLU A 270 -7.95 -21.36 -17.54
C GLU A 270 -6.43 -21.21 -17.55
N MET A 271 -5.90 -20.11 -18.08
CA MET A 271 -4.45 -19.83 -18.09
C MET A 271 -3.96 -19.45 -16.69
N THR A 272 -4.72 -18.61 -15.99
CA THR A 272 -4.44 -18.28 -14.59
C THR A 272 -4.44 -19.54 -13.72
N MET A 273 -5.46 -20.38 -13.82
CA MET A 273 -5.57 -21.62 -13.04
C MET A 273 -4.48 -22.63 -13.41
N ALA A 274 -4.16 -22.79 -14.70
CA ALA A 274 -3.08 -23.67 -15.15
C ALA A 274 -1.71 -23.22 -14.59
N TYR A 275 -1.44 -21.91 -14.57
CA TYR A 275 -0.24 -21.36 -13.93
C TYR A 275 -0.21 -21.69 -12.43
N LEU A 276 -1.27 -21.36 -11.69
CA LEU A 276 -1.33 -21.56 -10.24
C LEU A 276 -1.27 -23.04 -9.82
N ASN A 277 -1.82 -23.95 -10.64
CA ASN A 277 -1.73 -25.39 -10.38
C ASN A 277 -0.29 -25.91 -10.30
N ARG A 278 0.71 -25.19 -10.83
CA ARG A 278 2.12 -25.54 -10.64
C ARG A 278 2.54 -25.50 -9.16
N MET A 279 1.92 -24.64 -8.34
CA MET A 279 2.18 -24.56 -6.90
C MET A 279 1.79 -25.85 -6.16
N LYS A 280 0.85 -26.64 -6.70
CA LYS A 280 0.45 -27.94 -6.12
C LYS A 280 1.59 -28.96 -6.11
N ARG A 281 2.59 -28.80 -6.99
CA ARG A 281 3.79 -29.66 -6.99
C ARG A 281 4.52 -29.66 -5.65
N ILE A 282 4.43 -28.57 -4.87
CA ILE A 282 5.00 -28.52 -3.52
C ILE A 282 4.35 -29.58 -2.63
N SER A 283 3.03 -29.68 -2.65
CA SER A 283 2.29 -30.69 -1.88
C SER A 283 2.45 -32.10 -2.45
N GLU A 284 2.40 -32.24 -3.77
CA GLU A 284 2.57 -33.54 -4.44
C GLU A 284 3.94 -34.16 -4.14
N ARG A 285 5.00 -33.34 -4.16
CA ARG A 285 6.36 -33.80 -3.86
C ARG A 285 6.58 -34.06 -2.38
N SER A 286 6.15 -33.15 -1.52
CA SER A 286 6.43 -33.23 -0.08
C SER A 286 5.51 -34.19 0.67
N GLY A 287 4.33 -34.50 0.12
CA GLY A 287 3.25 -35.17 0.83
C GLY A 287 2.56 -34.30 1.89
N ILE A 288 2.83 -32.98 1.92
CA ILE A 288 2.31 -32.03 2.91
C ILE A 288 1.37 -31.04 2.21
N PRO A 289 0.11 -30.87 2.66
CA PRO A 289 -0.79 -29.84 2.12
C PRO A 289 -0.19 -28.44 2.19
N LEU A 290 -0.47 -27.58 1.19
CA LEU A 290 0.03 -26.19 1.15
C LEU A 290 -0.35 -25.41 2.42
N SER A 291 -1.58 -25.60 2.90
CA SER A 291 -2.10 -25.00 4.15
C SER A 291 -1.29 -25.34 5.40
N ASN A 292 -0.52 -26.44 5.37
CA ASN A 292 0.33 -26.85 6.47
C ASN A 292 1.78 -26.35 6.31
N LEU A 293 2.11 -25.63 5.23
CA LEU A 293 3.45 -25.10 4.96
C LEU A 293 3.45 -23.57 4.98
N ILE A 294 2.48 -22.96 4.29
CA ILE A 294 2.35 -21.51 4.16
C ILE A 294 0.98 -21.03 4.65
N ARG A 295 0.92 -19.81 5.18
CA ARG A 295 -0.35 -19.16 5.56
C ARG A 295 -1.03 -18.54 4.35
N ALA A 296 -0.29 -17.74 3.57
CA ALA A 296 -0.83 -17.02 2.42
C ALA A 296 0.02 -17.19 1.16
N LEU A 297 -0.66 -17.19 0.02
CA LEU A 297 -0.02 -16.97 -1.27
C LEU A 297 -0.11 -15.48 -1.61
N PHE A 298 1.01 -14.90 -2.01
CA PHE A 298 1.14 -13.51 -2.36
C PHE A 298 1.16 -13.29 -3.88
N CYS A 299 0.40 -12.30 -4.33
CA CYS A 299 0.54 -11.71 -5.65
C CYS A 299 0.99 -10.25 -5.50
N ASP A 300 2.09 -9.92 -6.18
CA ASP A 300 2.62 -8.55 -6.27
C ASP A 300 1.71 -7.66 -7.13
N SER A 301 1.96 -6.35 -7.13
CA SER A 301 1.27 -5.43 -8.01
C SER A 301 1.45 -5.83 -9.48
N ILE A 302 0.34 -5.88 -10.21
CA ILE A 302 0.35 -6.55 -11.50
C ILE A 302 0.91 -5.65 -12.61
N GLU A 303 1.99 -6.09 -13.26
CA GLU A 303 2.64 -5.33 -14.34
C GLU A 303 2.47 -5.98 -15.72
N VAL A 304 1.23 -6.01 -16.23
CA VAL A 304 0.90 -6.64 -17.53
C VAL A 304 1.27 -5.79 -18.77
N SER A 305 2.08 -4.74 -18.61
CA SER A 305 2.68 -3.95 -19.70
C SER A 305 1.69 -3.45 -20.78
N GLY A 306 0.45 -3.16 -20.37
CA GLY A 306 -0.58 -2.61 -21.24
C GLY A 306 -1.35 -3.67 -22.03
N ALA A 307 -1.33 -4.93 -21.59
CA ALA A 307 -2.28 -5.94 -22.05
C ALA A 307 -3.70 -5.36 -21.99
N ASN A 308 -4.38 -5.41 -23.12
CA ASN A 308 -5.66 -4.73 -23.33
C ASN A 308 -6.56 -5.49 -24.29
N TRP A 309 -6.22 -6.73 -24.63
CA TRP A 309 -6.94 -7.59 -25.56
C TRP A 309 -6.75 -9.06 -25.16
N SER A 310 -7.71 -9.90 -25.55
CA SER A 310 -7.58 -11.35 -25.59
C SER A 310 -8.54 -11.89 -26.65
N ASP A 311 -8.27 -13.08 -27.18
CA ASP A 311 -9.17 -13.74 -28.14
C ASP A 311 -10.58 -13.90 -27.54
N GLY A 312 -11.60 -13.57 -28.33
CA GLY A 312 -13.01 -13.61 -27.90
C GLY A 312 -13.55 -12.32 -27.27
N PHE A 313 -12.70 -11.29 -27.06
CA PHE A 313 -13.13 -10.02 -26.46
C PHE A 313 -14.29 -9.34 -27.20
N SER A 314 -14.31 -9.34 -28.53
CA SER A 314 -15.41 -8.75 -29.30
C SER A 314 -16.76 -9.40 -29.01
N GLU A 315 -16.80 -10.74 -28.89
CA GLU A 315 -18.02 -11.49 -28.60
C GLU A 315 -18.46 -11.25 -27.15
N LEU A 316 -17.51 -11.31 -26.21
CA LEU A 316 -17.80 -11.08 -24.80
C LEU A 316 -18.28 -9.65 -24.55
N PHE A 317 -17.67 -8.65 -25.20
CA PHE A 317 -18.10 -7.26 -25.14
C PHE A 317 -19.55 -7.09 -25.64
N PHE A 318 -19.87 -7.67 -26.80
CA PHE A 318 -21.23 -7.65 -27.34
C PHE A 318 -22.24 -8.29 -26.37
N LYS A 319 -21.88 -9.42 -25.76
CA LYS A 319 -22.73 -10.08 -24.76
C LYS A 319 -22.95 -9.21 -23.52
N THR A 320 -21.94 -8.49 -23.05
CA THR A 320 -22.01 -7.64 -21.84
C THR A 320 -22.78 -6.34 -22.08
N TYR A 321 -22.48 -5.61 -23.16
CA TYR A 321 -23.03 -4.27 -23.40
C TYR A 321 -24.16 -4.23 -24.44
N GLY A 322 -24.33 -5.28 -25.24
CA GLY A 322 -25.41 -5.40 -26.23
C GLY A 322 -25.22 -4.55 -27.49
N TYR A 323 -23.99 -4.15 -27.81
CA TYR A 323 -23.62 -3.51 -29.07
C TYR A 323 -22.21 -3.93 -29.50
N GLU A 324 -21.92 -3.85 -30.79
CA GLU A 324 -20.64 -4.31 -31.35
C GLU A 324 -19.50 -3.32 -31.07
N LEU A 325 -18.33 -3.84 -30.72
CA LEU A 325 -17.11 -3.03 -30.55
C LEU A 325 -16.49 -2.59 -31.88
N ALA A 326 -16.72 -3.35 -32.97
CA ALA A 326 -16.05 -3.16 -34.25
C ALA A 326 -16.10 -1.72 -34.80
N PRO A 327 -17.24 -0.98 -34.77
CA PRO A 327 -17.29 0.41 -35.24
C PRO A 327 -16.47 1.40 -34.39
N TRP A 328 -16.04 0.98 -33.20
CA TRP A 328 -15.41 1.84 -32.20
C TRP A 328 -13.95 1.46 -31.92
N ILE A 329 -13.47 0.36 -32.51
CA ILE A 329 -12.20 -0.28 -32.18
C ILE A 329 -11.00 0.68 -32.29
N THR A 330 -11.05 1.61 -33.24
CA THR A 330 -10.02 2.64 -33.42
C THR A 330 -9.91 3.63 -32.24
N PHE A 331 -10.97 3.79 -31.45
CA PHE A 331 -11.06 4.86 -30.45
C PHE A 331 -10.84 4.41 -29.01
N VAL A 332 -10.74 3.10 -28.76
CA VAL A 332 -10.66 2.52 -27.41
C VAL A 332 -9.24 2.07 -27.02
N PHE A 333 -8.27 2.19 -27.93
CA PHE A 333 -6.88 1.84 -27.66
C PHE A 333 -5.97 3.06 -27.58
N TYR A 334 -4.94 2.94 -26.75
CA TYR A 334 -3.86 3.90 -26.61
C TYR A 334 -2.59 3.17 -26.18
N GLN A 335 -1.43 3.81 -26.37
CA GLN A 335 -0.14 3.24 -26.01
C GLN A 335 0.00 3.12 -24.48
N GLY A 336 0.70 2.09 -23.99
CA GLY A 336 0.99 1.95 -22.56
C GLY A 336 1.73 3.18 -21.99
N HIS A 337 1.45 3.55 -20.73
CA HIS A 337 1.93 4.79 -20.10
C HIS A 337 1.57 6.09 -20.83
N GLN A 338 0.53 6.07 -21.68
CA GLN A 338 -0.16 7.25 -22.19
C GLN A 338 -1.62 7.20 -21.77
N ASP A 339 -2.41 8.18 -22.20
CA ASP A 339 -3.86 8.23 -22.02
C ASP A 339 -4.54 8.72 -23.31
N TYR A 340 -5.87 8.69 -23.35
CA TYR A 340 -6.64 9.19 -24.50
C TYR A 340 -6.46 10.70 -24.76
N SER A 341 -6.07 11.48 -23.75
CA SER A 341 -5.95 12.95 -23.84
C SER A 341 -4.72 13.40 -24.64
N GLN A 342 -3.73 12.51 -24.80
CA GLN A 342 -2.55 12.78 -25.64
C GLN A 342 -2.87 12.75 -27.14
N SER A 343 -4.04 12.24 -27.53
CA SER A 343 -4.40 12.07 -28.93
C SER A 343 -5.30 13.20 -29.45
N LYS A 344 -4.90 13.79 -30.59
CA LYS A 344 -5.59 14.95 -31.21
C LYS A 344 -6.51 14.58 -32.36
N TYR A 345 -6.63 13.30 -32.73
CA TYR A 345 -7.42 12.90 -33.90
C TYR A 345 -8.89 13.31 -33.76
N ALA A 346 -9.40 13.38 -32.52
CA ALA A 346 -10.79 13.70 -32.25
C ALA A 346 -11.04 15.22 -32.18
N ASP A 347 -10.03 16.10 -32.25
CA ASP A 347 -10.17 17.54 -31.99
C ASP A 347 -11.27 18.20 -32.84
N ASN A 348 -11.42 17.76 -34.10
CA ASN A 348 -12.40 18.29 -35.06
C ASN A 348 -13.70 17.48 -35.16
N PHE A 349 -13.88 16.44 -34.33
CA PHE A 349 -15.11 15.64 -34.33
C PHE A 349 -16.28 16.43 -33.73
N SER A 350 -17.51 16.03 -34.12
CA SER A 350 -18.72 16.61 -33.56
C SER A 350 -18.79 16.41 -32.04
N LYS A 351 -19.41 17.36 -31.33
CA LYS A 351 -19.55 17.29 -29.87
C LYS A 351 -20.30 16.03 -29.41
N ASP A 352 -21.36 15.66 -30.12
CA ASP A 352 -22.14 14.45 -29.81
C ASP A 352 -21.30 13.19 -30.02
N PHE A 353 -20.53 13.12 -31.10
CA PHE A 353 -19.67 11.96 -31.35
C PHE A 353 -18.54 11.81 -30.32
N LYS A 354 -17.95 12.93 -29.86
CA LYS A 354 -16.99 12.90 -28.74
C LYS A 354 -17.60 12.34 -27.45
N ASP A 355 -18.84 12.72 -27.13
CA ASP A 355 -19.56 12.19 -25.96
C ASP A 355 -19.83 10.68 -26.12
N GLN A 356 -20.24 10.22 -27.31
CA GLN A 356 -20.38 8.80 -27.61
C GLN A 356 -19.06 8.03 -27.47
N ILE A 357 -17.96 8.53 -28.02
CA ILE A 357 -16.62 7.93 -27.89
C ILE A 357 -16.22 7.80 -26.42
N LYS A 358 -16.43 8.86 -25.62
CA LYS A 358 -16.12 8.83 -24.18
C LYS A 358 -16.86 7.70 -23.46
N ARG A 359 -18.14 7.50 -23.78
CA ARG A 359 -19.00 6.47 -23.19
C ARG A 359 -18.57 5.06 -23.60
N VAL A 360 -18.25 4.87 -24.88
CA VAL A 360 -17.73 3.58 -25.37
C VAL A 360 -16.35 3.26 -24.76
N ARG A 361 -15.49 4.26 -24.57
CA ARG A 361 -14.22 4.10 -23.85
C ARG A 361 -14.44 3.72 -22.39
N PHE A 362 -15.41 4.34 -21.72
CA PHE A 362 -15.79 3.94 -20.37
C PHE A 362 -16.24 2.48 -20.33
N ASP A 363 -17.17 2.07 -21.21
CA ASP A 363 -17.65 0.69 -21.30
C ASP A 363 -16.50 -0.29 -21.58
N TYR A 364 -15.57 0.04 -22.49
CA TYR A 364 -14.41 -0.80 -22.78
C TYR A 364 -13.42 -0.92 -21.61
N ASN A 365 -13.16 0.18 -20.90
CA ASN A 365 -12.26 0.16 -19.76
C ASN A 365 -12.87 -0.60 -18.57
N THR A 366 -14.17 -0.44 -18.32
CA THR A 366 -14.93 -1.22 -17.33
C THR A 366 -14.90 -2.70 -17.69
N PHE A 367 -15.19 -3.04 -18.96
CA PHE A 367 -15.08 -4.40 -19.49
C PHE A 367 -13.70 -5.02 -19.21
N LEU A 368 -12.63 -4.28 -19.49
CA LEU A 368 -11.26 -4.75 -19.30
C LEU A 368 -10.98 -5.05 -17.82
N VAL A 369 -11.36 -4.12 -16.93
CA VAL A 369 -11.19 -4.27 -15.48
C VAL A 369 -11.99 -5.45 -14.94
N GLU A 370 -13.28 -5.55 -15.26
CA GLU A 370 -14.15 -6.63 -14.78
C GLU A 370 -13.69 -8.00 -15.27
N THR A 371 -13.29 -8.10 -16.53
CA THR A 371 -12.75 -9.34 -17.10
C THR A 371 -11.45 -9.75 -16.40
N PHE A 372 -10.56 -8.80 -16.11
CA PHE A 372 -9.36 -9.07 -15.33
C PHE A 372 -9.69 -9.53 -13.90
N LEU A 373 -10.59 -8.83 -13.20
CA LEU A 373 -10.95 -9.17 -11.83
C LEU A 373 -11.59 -10.56 -11.73
N GLU A 374 -12.46 -10.93 -12.67
CA GLU A 374 -13.06 -12.27 -12.72
C GLU A 374 -12.01 -13.33 -13.07
N ASN A 375 -11.33 -13.17 -14.19
CA ASN A 375 -10.50 -14.25 -14.75
C ASN A 375 -9.15 -14.39 -14.07
N PHE A 376 -8.59 -13.32 -13.52
CA PHE A 376 -7.36 -13.36 -12.74
C PHE A 376 -7.62 -13.33 -11.23
N THR A 377 -8.15 -12.23 -10.70
CA THR A 377 -8.15 -12.00 -9.24
C THR A 377 -9.07 -12.97 -8.49
N ARG A 378 -10.28 -13.24 -8.99
CA ARG A 378 -11.20 -14.22 -8.38
C ARG A 378 -10.76 -15.66 -8.64
N THR A 379 -10.12 -15.95 -9.77
CA THR A 379 -9.50 -17.26 -10.02
C THR A 379 -8.35 -17.52 -9.05
N TYR A 380 -7.51 -16.51 -8.80
CA TYR A 380 -6.42 -16.56 -7.83
C TYR A 380 -6.94 -16.80 -6.40
N LYS A 381 -7.99 -16.06 -6.01
CA LYS A 381 -8.70 -16.26 -4.73
C LYS A 381 -9.26 -17.68 -4.61
N ARG A 382 -9.93 -18.19 -5.65
CA ARG A 382 -10.46 -19.57 -5.71
C ARG A 382 -9.36 -20.61 -5.53
N PHE A 383 -8.22 -20.45 -6.20
CA PHE A 383 -7.08 -21.35 -6.02
C PHE A 383 -6.60 -21.35 -4.55
N CYS A 384 -6.51 -20.19 -3.91
CA CYS A 384 -6.11 -20.11 -2.51
C CYS A 384 -7.11 -20.84 -1.60
N GLU A 385 -8.42 -20.61 -1.80
CA GLU A 385 -9.50 -21.28 -1.05
C GLU A 385 -9.48 -22.80 -1.21
N ASP A 386 -9.36 -23.28 -2.45
CA ASP A 386 -9.31 -24.71 -2.79
C ASP A 386 -8.12 -25.44 -2.14
N ASN A 387 -7.07 -24.71 -1.76
CA ASN A 387 -5.86 -25.24 -1.13
C ASN A 387 -5.72 -24.85 0.35
N GLY A 388 -6.74 -24.22 0.95
CA GLY A 388 -6.77 -23.87 2.37
C GLY A 388 -5.73 -22.81 2.79
N ILE A 389 -5.33 -21.94 1.87
CA ILE A 389 -4.38 -20.84 2.11
C ILE A 389 -5.06 -19.49 1.88
N LEU A 390 -4.54 -18.43 2.51
CA LEU A 390 -5.08 -17.08 2.35
C LEU A 390 -4.61 -16.45 1.03
N CYS A 391 -5.50 -15.71 0.38
CA CYS A 391 -5.18 -14.87 -0.77
C CYS A 391 -4.67 -13.50 -0.30
N ARG A 392 -3.38 -13.20 -0.52
CA ARG A 392 -2.80 -11.88 -0.31
C ARG A 392 -2.47 -11.22 -1.64
N TYR A 393 -2.91 -9.98 -1.85
CA TYR A 393 -2.74 -9.33 -3.15
C TYR A 393 -2.61 -7.80 -3.06
N GLN A 394 -1.61 -7.28 -3.75
CA GLN A 394 -1.52 -5.88 -4.13
C GLN A 394 -2.42 -5.57 -5.33
N ALA A 395 -3.70 -5.30 -5.05
CA ALA A 395 -4.75 -5.20 -6.07
C ALA A 395 -4.78 -3.87 -6.86
N TYR A 396 -3.63 -3.46 -7.37
CA TYR A 396 -3.44 -2.36 -8.31
C TYR A 396 -2.44 -2.81 -9.39
N GLY A 397 -2.36 -2.07 -10.50
CA GLY A 397 -1.56 -2.48 -11.66
C GLY A 397 -0.80 -1.36 -12.38
N THR A 398 0.10 -1.79 -13.27
CA THR A 398 0.92 -0.93 -14.13
C THR A 398 1.00 -1.55 -15.54
N PRO A 399 0.90 -0.75 -16.63
CA PRO A 399 0.61 0.67 -16.68
C PRO A 399 -0.86 1.00 -16.43
N PHE A 400 -1.74 0.02 -16.21
CA PHE A 400 -3.18 0.23 -16.01
C PHE A 400 -3.65 -0.08 -14.59
N LEU A 401 -4.51 0.77 -14.04
CA LEU A 401 -5.22 0.55 -12.78
C LEU A 401 -6.34 -0.48 -13.00
N MET A 402 -6.08 -1.74 -12.66
CA MET A 402 -7.04 -2.83 -12.82
C MET A 402 -8.05 -2.88 -11.65
N GLY A 403 -8.88 -1.85 -11.53
CA GLY A 403 -10.00 -1.82 -10.59
C GLY A 403 -9.59 -1.70 -9.12
N MET A 404 -8.73 -0.72 -8.78
CA MET A 404 -8.08 -0.55 -7.47
C MET A 404 -8.95 -0.95 -6.24
N LEU A 405 -10.07 -0.27 -5.99
CA LEU A 405 -10.93 -0.62 -4.84
C LEU A 405 -11.61 -1.98 -5.04
N ASP A 406 -12.21 -2.24 -6.20
CA ASP A 406 -12.92 -3.50 -6.49
C ASP A 406 -12.00 -4.73 -6.35
N GLY A 407 -10.73 -4.58 -6.74
CA GLY A 407 -9.68 -5.56 -6.58
C GLY A 407 -9.34 -5.80 -5.11
N TYR A 408 -9.31 -4.76 -4.28
CA TYR A 408 -9.08 -4.88 -2.83
C TYR A 408 -10.26 -5.48 -2.06
N LEU A 409 -11.47 -5.56 -2.64
CA LEU A 409 -12.60 -6.27 -2.03
C LEU A 409 -12.47 -7.81 -2.10
N ILE A 410 -11.55 -8.33 -2.92
CA ILE A 410 -11.44 -9.76 -3.23
C ILE A 410 -10.49 -10.54 -2.30
N PRO A 411 -9.23 -10.11 -2.06
CA PRO A 411 -8.28 -10.91 -1.27
C PRO A 411 -8.69 -11.06 0.19
N ASP A 412 -8.15 -12.09 0.86
CA ASP A 412 -8.29 -12.24 2.31
C ASP A 412 -7.43 -11.24 3.07
N ILE A 413 -6.29 -10.89 2.47
CA ILE A 413 -5.36 -9.88 2.96
C ILE A 413 -5.12 -8.89 1.81
N PRO A 414 -5.86 -7.76 1.75
CA PRO A 414 -5.52 -6.65 0.88
C PRO A 414 -4.14 -6.10 1.24
N GLU A 415 -3.25 -5.94 0.27
CA GLU A 415 -1.89 -5.44 0.49
C GLU A 415 -1.64 -4.13 -0.26
N SER A 416 -1.10 -3.11 0.40
CA SER A 416 -0.63 -1.88 -0.25
C SER A 416 0.90 -1.88 -0.46
N ASN A 417 1.47 -0.76 -0.89
CA ASN A 417 2.90 -0.49 -0.83
C ASN A 417 3.18 0.95 -0.36
N ASN A 418 4.35 1.16 0.25
CA ASN A 418 4.91 2.49 0.47
C ASN A 418 6.43 2.55 0.22
N TRP A 419 6.94 3.74 -0.09
CA TRP A 419 8.36 3.96 -0.41
C TRP A 419 9.00 4.96 0.55
N ILE A 420 10.19 4.64 1.03
CA ILE A 420 10.88 5.47 2.03
C ILE A 420 11.61 6.67 1.41
N TYR A 421 12.49 6.53 0.40
CA TYR A 421 13.24 7.68 -0.18
C TYR A 421 12.57 8.25 -1.44
N SER A 422 11.28 8.61 -1.34
CA SER A 422 10.51 9.11 -2.48
C SER A 422 10.68 10.63 -2.71
N ALA A 423 11.12 11.43 -1.72
CA ALA A 423 11.51 12.85 -1.92
C ALA A 423 12.66 13.31 -0.99
N GLU A 424 12.86 14.64 -0.87
CA GLU A 424 13.91 15.31 -0.09
C GLU A 424 13.70 15.17 1.42
N MET A 425 14.69 14.62 2.13
CA MET A 425 14.50 13.98 3.45
C MET A 425 15.00 14.79 4.64
N LYS A 426 15.66 15.93 4.39
CA LYS A 426 16.12 16.86 5.44
C LYS A 426 15.06 17.90 5.84
N ASN A 427 13.83 17.77 5.36
CA ASN A 427 12.78 18.75 5.61
C ASN A 427 12.02 18.39 6.91
N SER A 428 11.51 19.40 7.62
CA SER A 428 10.71 19.23 8.83
C SER A 428 9.43 18.43 8.60
N LEU A 429 8.97 18.41 7.35
CA LEU A 429 7.86 17.60 6.87
C LEU A 429 8.27 16.74 5.69
N TRP A 430 7.78 15.51 5.71
CA TRP A 430 7.98 14.57 4.62
C TRP A 430 7.16 14.96 3.39
N HIS A 431 7.84 15.13 2.25
CA HIS A 431 7.17 15.28 0.95
C HIS A 431 7.09 13.90 0.29
N TRP A 432 5.90 13.38 0.04
CA TRP A 432 5.79 12.09 -0.64
C TRP A 432 5.85 12.27 -2.15
N ARG A 433 6.52 11.36 -2.86
CA ARG A 433 6.39 11.32 -4.33
C ARG A 433 5.00 10.82 -4.71
N GLN A 434 4.19 11.73 -5.22
CA GLN A 434 2.78 11.41 -5.47
C GLN A 434 2.55 10.25 -6.45
N SER A 435 3.49 10.02 -7.37
CA SER A 435 3.39 8.96 -8.37
C SER A 435 3.81 7.56 -7.90
N HIS A 436 4.42 7.40 -6.71
CA HIS A 436 4.97 6.13 -6.24
C HIS A 436 4.72 5.93 -4.74
N GLY A 437 3.76 5.07 -4.37
CA GLY A 437 3.62 4.59 -2.98
C GLY A 437 3.20 5.64 -1.96
N TYR A 438 2.39 6.63 -2.34
CA TYR A 438 1.74 7.52 -1.37
C TYR A 438 0.57 6.84 -0.64
N MET A 439 0.23 7.38 0.52
CA MET A 439 -0.80 6.93 1.45
C MET A 439 -2.19 6.69 0.87
N ILE A 440 -2.52 7.23 -0.31
CA ILE A 440 -3.80 6.92 -0.97
C ILE A 440 -3.93 5.43 -1.31
N TRP A 441 -2.82 4.74 -1.64
CA TRP A 441 -2.84 3.30 -1.91
C TRP A 441 -3.25 2.52 -0.67
N ASN A 442 -2.72 2.93 0.49
CA ASN A 442 -3.08 2.36 1.78
C ASN A 442 -4.55 2.56 2.08
N LEU A 443 -5.09 3.75 1.80
CA LEU A 443 -6.50 4.05 2.03
C LEU A 443 -7.44 3.20 1.16
N TYR A 444 -7.08 2.92 -0.09
CA TYR A 444 -7.88 2.00 -0.91
C TYR A 444 -7.80 0.55 -0.42
N ALA A 445 -6.61 0.09 0.00
CA ALA A 445 -6.44 -1.24 0.57
C ALA A 445 -7.22 -1.40 1.88
N SER A 446 -7.11 -0.43 2.80
CA SER A 446 -7.82 -0.43 4.08
C SER A 446 -9.31 -0.23 3.90
N SER A 447 -9.77 0.64 2.99
CA SER A 447 -11.20 0.75 2.64
C SER A 447 -11.75 -0.59 2.15
N GLY A 448 -11.01 -1.31 1.30
CA GLY A 448 -11.38 -2.65 0.85
C GLY A 448 -11.51 -3.65 2.01
N ALA A 449 -10.56 -3.64 2.94
CA ALA A 449 -10.58 -4.45 4.15
C ALA A 449 -11.74 -4.10 5.08
N HIS A 450 -11.96 -2.81 5.36
CA HIS A 450 -13.04 -2.31 6.22
C HIS A 450 -14.40 -2.71 5.67
N LEU A 451 -14.67 -2.44 4.38
CA LEU A 451 -15.93 -2.76 3.72
C LEU A 451 -16.23 -4.27 3.78
N THR A 452 -15.20 -5.12 3.67
CA THR A 452 -15.36 -6.59 3.64
C THR A 452 -15.08 -7.28 4.97
N GLY A 453 -14.81 -6.52 6.04
CA GLY A 453 -14.57 -7.05 7.38
C GLY A 453 -13.29 -7.88 7.49
N LYS A 454 -12.26 -7.61 6.67
CA LYS A 454 -10.98 -8.31 6.73
C LYS A 454 -10.19 -7.85 7.95
N LYS A 455 -9.63 -8.82 8.67
CA LYS A 455 -8.85 -8.60 9.89
C LYS A 455 -7.50 -7.94 9.60
N ILE A 456 -6.82 -8.39 8.55
CA ILE A 456 -5.44 -7.99 8.23
C ILE A 456 -5.44 -7.20 6.93
N THR A 457 -4.86 -6.01 6.98
CA THR A 457 -4.52 -5.18 5.82
C THR A 457 -3.01 -4.99 5.84
N SER A 458 -2.30 -5.60 4.90
CA SER A 458 -0.84 -5.54 4.87
C SER A 458 -0.30 -4.42 3.98
N CYS A 459 0.99 -4.16 4.10
CA CYS A 459 1.69 -3.24 3.21
C CYS A 459 3.10 -3.78 2.95
N GLU A 460 3.53 -3.75 1.69
CA GLU A 460 4.95 -3.76 1.36
C GLU A 460 5.56 -2.44 1.85
N THR A 461 6.31 -2.50 2.93
CA THR A 461 6.80 -1.30 3.60
C THR A 461 8.27 -1.03 3.35
N MET A 462 8.61 0.25 3.25
CA MET A 462 9.97 0.79 3.24
C MET A 462 10.79 0.45 1.99
N THR A 463 10.12 0.31 0.85
CA THR A 463 10.80 0.13 -0.43
C THR A 463 11.74 1.31 -0.68
N ASN A 464 13.03 0.99 -0.87
CA ASN A 464 14.09 1.99 -1.00
C ASN A 464 14.99 1.68 -2.19
N THR A 465 15.13 2.66 -3.08
CA THR A 465 16.10 2.57 -4.18
C THR A 465 17.07 3.73 -4.25
N ASN A 466 16.91 4.79 -3.44
CA ASN A 466 17.70 6.02 -3.54
C ASN A 466 18.64 6.25 -2.37
N GLY A 467 18.36 5.71 -1.18
CA GLY A 467 19.20 5.88 0.02
C GLY A 467 19.35 4.57 0.79
N VAL A 468 19.66 3.48 0.09
CA VAL A 468 19.66 2.11 0.64
C VAL A 468 20.44 1.97 1.96
N PHE A 469 21.55 2.69 2.11
CA PHE A 469 22.41 2.67 3.30
C PHE A 469 22.21 3.86 4.25
N ARG A 470 21.24 4.75 3.96
CA ARG A 470 20.93 5.96 4.75
C ARG A 470 19.79 5.76 5.74
N THR A 471 18.97 4.73 5.57
CA THR A 471 17.78 4.50 6.39
C THR A 471 18.10 4.42 7.88
N THR A 472 17.39 5.22 8.67
CA THR A 472 17.43 5.25 10.14
C THR A 472 16.21 4.52 10.72
N LEU A 473 16.25 4.09 12.00
CA LEU A 473 15.07 3.48 12.63
C LEU A 473 13.94 4.50 12.89
N GLU A 474 14.27 5.77 13.08
CA GLU A 474 13.25 6.81 13.25
C GLU A 474 12.45 7.05 11.96
N GLU A 475 13.10 6.95 10.80
CA GLU A 475 12.43 6.99 9.50
C GLU A 475 11.47 5.83 9.35
N VAL A 476 11.91 4.62 9.70
CA VAL A 476 11.05 3.43 9.65
C VAL A 476 9.83 3.63 10.55
N LYS A 477 9.99 4.17 11.77
CA LYS A 477 8.86 4.50 12.66
C LYS A 477 7.93 5.54 12.05
N GLN A 478 8.46 6.66 11.56
CA GLN A 478 7.69 7.76 10.99
C GLN A 478 6.80 7.27 9.83
N HIS A 479 7.34 6.41 8.96
CA HIS A 479 6.61 5.84 7.84
C HIS A 479 5.53 4.84 8.29
N ASP A 480 5.81 4.01 9.29
CA ASP A 480 4.83 3.05 9.82
C ASP A 480 3.70 3.70 10.60
N ASP A 481 3.96 4.78 11.33
CA ASP A 481 2.90 5.55 11.97
C ASP A 481 1.88 6.02 10.94
N MET A 482 2.34 6.43 9.75
CA MET A 482 1.45 6.77 8.64
C MET A 482 0.75 5.57 8.01
N ASN A 483 1.38 4.40 7.99
CA ASN A 483 0.71 3.15 7.61
C ASN A 483 -0.47 2.86 8.55
N PHE A 484 -0.26 2.97 9.87
CA PHE A 484 -1.34 2.80 10.85
C PHE A 484 -2.44 3.85 10.68
N ILE A 485 -2.09 5.15 10.53
CA ILE A 485 -3.06 6.23 10.28
C ILE A 485 -3.92 5.97 9.03
N THR A 486 -3.38 5.27 8.04
CA THR A 486 -4.08 4.98 6.78
C THR A 486 -4.77 3.60 6.77
N GLY A 487 -4.82 2.94 7.93
CA GLY A 487 -5.58 1.70 8.14
C GLY A 487 -4.81 0.41 7.81
N ILE A 488 -3.50 0.48 7.59
CA ILE A 488 -2.64 -0.71 7.51
C ILE A 488 -2.38 -1.22 8.93
N ASN A 489 -2.37 -2.54 9.11
CA ASN A 489 -2.13 -3.17 10.41
C ASN A 489 -1.19 -4.39 10.35
N HIS A 490 -0.43 -4.55 9.26
CA HIS A 490 0.61 -5.58 9.13
C HIS A 490 1.71 -5.16 8.14
N SER A 491 2.92 -4.89 8.65
CA SER A 491 4.05 -4.46 7.82
C SER A 491 4.83 -5.65 7.24
N VAL A 492 5.11 -5.63 5.94
CA VAL A 492 5.99 -6.57 5.23
C VAL A 492 7.19 -5.80 4.68
N LEU A 493 8.32 -5.81 5.40
CA LEU A 493 9.48 -5.00 5.05
C LEU A 493 10.08 -5.42 3.71
N HIS A 494 10.28 -4.45 2.83
CA HIS A 494 10.95 -4.57 1.56
C HIS A 494 12.40 -4.06 1.65
N GLY A 495 13.42 -4.92 1.59
CA GLY A 495 13.33 -6.38 1.70
C GLY A 495 14.58 -6.96 2.35
N TYR A 496 14.44 -8.14 2.94
CA TYR A 496 15.54 -8.88 3.53
C TYR A 496 16.19 -9.74 2.44
N ASN A 497 17.45 -9.45 2.12
CA ASN A 497 18.12 -10.08 0.98
C ASN A 497 18.81 -11.38 1.41
N TYR A 498 18.46 -12.51 0.78
CA TYR A 498 19.28 -13.70 0.91
C TYR A 498 20.68 -13.38 0.37
N SER A 499 21.69 -13.60 1.21
CA SER A 499 23.10 -13.39 0.89
C SER A 499 23.93 -14.28 1.82
N PRO A 500 24.69 -15.24 1.28
CA PRO A 500 25.57 -16.09 2.08
C PRO A 500 26.60 -15.27 2.88
N GLN A 501 26.98 -15.78 4.06
CA GLN A 501 27.92 -15.10 4.97
C GLN A 501 29.35 -14.98 4.41
N ASP A 502 29.75 -15.86 3.49
CA ASP A 502 31.05 -15.85 2.82
C ASP A 502 31.15 -14.82 1.68
N VAL A 503 30.03 -14.20 1.28
CA VAL A 503 30.04 -13.09 0.33
C VAL A 503 30.56 -11.83 1.03
N PRO A 504 31.56 -11.13 0.46
CA PRO A 504 32.08 -9.89 1.03
C PRO A 504 30.99 -8.84 1.26
N PHE A 505 31.15 -8.05 2.32
CA PHE A 505 30.25 -6.94 2.64
C PHE A 505 30.00 -6.05 1.40
N PRO A 506 28.75 -5.63 1.15
CA PRO A 506 27.53 -5.82 1.94
C PRO A 506 26.69 -7.03 1.50
N GLY A 507 27.29 -8.01 0.83
CA GLY A 507 26.55 -9.14 0.27
C GLY A 507 25.74 -8.79 -0.98
N TRP A 508 24.70 -9.59 -1.23
CA TRP A 508 23.77 -9.41 -2.35
C TRP A 508 22.64 -8.47 -1.99
N ILE A 509 22.38 -7.47 -2.85
CA ILE A 509 21.33 -6.48 -2.62
C ILE A 509 20.55 -6.27 -3.92
N ARG A 510 19.30 -6.74 -3.92
CA ARG A 510 18.35 -6.55 -5.01
C ARG A 510 17.53 -5.26 -4.86
N TYR A 511 17.07 -5.01 -3.64
CA TYR A 511 16.43 -3.76 -3.25
C TYR A 511 16.80 -3.40 -1.81
N GLY A 512 16.71 -2.10 -1.51
CA GLY A 512 16.71 -1.62 -0.13
C GLY A 512 15.29 -1.48 0.44
N ALA A 513 15.15 -1.03 1.69
CA ALA A 513 16.25 -0.58 2.57
C ALA A 513 17.18 -1.74 3.00
N TYR A 514 18.41 -1.45 3.43
CA TYR A 514 19.38 -2.49 3.81
C TYR A 514 19.06 -3.10 5.19
N PHE A 515 17.96 -3.85 5.25
CA PHE A 515 17.60 -4.70 6.40
C PHE A 515 18.49 -5.92 6.41
N SER A 516 19.59 -5.84 7.17
CA SER A 516 20.61 -6.87 7.28
C SER A 516 21.24 -6.80 8.66
N GLU A 517 21.67 -7.94 9.18
CA GLU A 517 22.46 -8.06 10.41
C GLU A 517 23.83 -7.37 10.34
N GLN A 518 24.28 -7.05 9.13
CA GLN A 518 25.50 -6.26 8.90
C GLN A 518 25.25 -4.75 9.02
N ASN A 519 24.00 -4.32 9.24
CA ASN A 519 23.65 -2.93 9.50
C ASN A 519 23.86 -2.62 11.00
N PRO A 520 24.63 -1.58 11.40
CA PRO A 520 24.93 -1.31 12.80
C PRO A 520 23.70 -1.24 13.71
N TRP A 521 22.60 -0.66 13.21
CA TRP A 521 21.37 -0.53 14.00
C TRP A 521 20.53 -1.81 14.09
N TRP A 522 20.91 -2.91 13.42
CA TRP A 522 20.18 -4.20 13.48
C TRP A 522 19.99 -4.69 14.92
N LYS A 523 21.02 -4.53 15.77
CA LYS A 523 20.96 -4.89 17.20
C LYS A 523 19.88 -4.14 18.00
N HIS A 524 19.36 -3.03 17.46
CA HIS A 524 18.31 -2.22 18.06
C HIS A 524 16.96 -2.39 17.37
N LEU A 525 16.89 -3.12 16.25
CA LEU A 525 15.70 -3.25 15.40
C LEU A 525 14.50 -3.81 16.17
N SER A 526 14.72 -4.66 17.17
CA SER A 526 13.67 -5.20 18.05
C SER A 526 12.82 -4.11 18.72
N SER A 527 13.38 -2.91 18.96
CA SER A 527 12.65 -1.77 19.53
C SER A 527 11.50 -1.34 18.60
N TRP A 528 11.74 -1.31 17.28
CA TRP A 528 10.71 -1.02 16.30
C TRP A 528 9.81 -2.25 16.04
N VAL A 529 10.38 -3.46 15.97
CA VAL A 529 9.60 -4.67 15.70
C VAL A 529 8.50 -4.89 16.76
N ASP A 530 8.85 -4.74 18.03
CA ASP A 530 7.87 -4.86 19.10
C ASP A 530 6.87 -3.68 19.07
N TYR A 531 7.34 -2.45 18.85
CA TYR A 531 6.46 -1.28 18.67
C TYR A 531 5.40 -1.52 17.58
N ASN A 532 5.83 -1.94 16.39
CA ASN A 532 4.95 -2.25 15.28
C ASN A 532 3.99 -3.39 15.64
N ALA A 533 4.51 -4.48 16.21
CA ALA A 533 3.71 -5.66 16.53
C ALA A 533 2.57 -5.36 17.52
N ARG A 534 2.82 -4.51 18.52
CA ARG A 534 1.82 -4.12 19.51
C ARG A 534 0.70 -3.29 18.89
N LEU A 535 1.03 -2.32 18.03
CA LEU A 535 0.03 -1.53 17.30
C LEU A 535 -0.75 -2.37 16.29
N SER A 536 -0.05 -3.20 15.51
CA SER A 536 -0.64 -4.17 14.58
C SER A 536 -1.65 -5.07 15.30
N TYR A 537 -1.30 -5.64 16.47
CA TYR A 537 -2.24 -6.46 17.24
C TYR A 537 -3.52 -5.70 17.62
N VAL A 538 -3.40 -4.46 18.12
CA VAL A 538 -4.57 -3.66 18.52
C VAL A 538 -5.46 -3.40 17.30
N PHE A 539 -4.90 -2.97 16.18
CA PHE A 539 -5.66 -2.62 14.98
C PHE A 539 -6.14 -3.82 14.15
N GLN A 540 -5.59 -5.02 14.38
CA GLN A 540 -6.12 -6.26 13.84
C GLN A 540 -7.29 -6.81 14.68
N ASN A 541 -7.44 -6.38 15.93
CA ASN A 541 -8.47 -6.88 16.85
C ASN A 541 -9.42 -5.76 17.34
N SER A 542 -9.53 -4.69 16.56
CA SER A 542 -10.53 -3.63 16.71
C SER A 542 -11.18 -3.31 15.36
N LYS A 543 -12.30 -2.57 15.39
CA LYS A 543 -13.06 -2.15 14.21
C LYS A 543 -12.78 -0.68 13.94
N ALA A 544 -12.47 -0.33 12.69
CA ALA A 544 -12.36 1.06 12.27
C ALA A 544 -13.72 1.79 12.38
N GLU A 545 -13.71 3.00 12.93
CA GLU A 545 -14.88 3.88 13.02
C GLU A 545 -14.73 5.03 12.01
N LYS A 546 -15.56 5.05 10.97
CA LYS A 546 -15.46 6.00 9.85
C LYS A 546 -16.81 6.61 9.54
N SER A 547 -17.00 7.90 9.84
CA SER A 547 -18.29 8.58 9.61
C SER A 547 -18.45 9.15 8.19
N ILE A 548 -17.37 9.22 7.40
CA ILE A 548 -17.34 9.88 6.09
C ILE A 548 -16.96 8.90 4.98
N ALA A 549 -17.78 8.83 3.93
CA ALA A 549 -17.42 8.18 2.68
C ALA A 549 -17.11 9.21 1.59
N ILE A 550 -16.04 8.99 0.81
CA ILE A 550 -15.63 9.87 -0.28
C ILE A 550 -15.78 9.14 -1.61
N LEU A 551 -16.52 9.73 -2.55
CA LEU A 551 -16.67 9.23 -3.92
C LEU A 551 -16.03 10.22 -4.91
N GLY A 552 -15.00 9.76 -5.61
CA GLY A 552 -14.27 10.52 -6.62
C GLY A 552 -14.75 10.28 -8.07
N PRO A 553 -14.25 11.06 -9.05
CA PRO A 553 -14.68 11.00 -10.44
C PRO A 553 -13.98 9.91 -11.25
N THR A 554 -13.55 8.81 -10.63
CA THR A 554 -12.79 7.73 -11.28
C THR A 554 -13.49 7.22 -12.55
N SER A 555 -14.80 7.01 -12.49
CA SER A 555 -15.59 6.56 -13.65
C SER A 555 -15.63 7.59 -14.78
N ASP A 556 -15.71 8.89 -14.46
CA ASP A 556 -15.65 9.97 -15.46
C ASP A 556 -14.27 10.00 -16.15
N LEU A 557 -13.20 9.76 -15.38
CA LEU A 557 -11.82 9.75 -15.88
C LEU A 557 -11.54 8.56 -16.80
N TRP A 558 -12.16 7.40 -16.59
CA TRP A 558 -11.93 6.23 -17.45
C TRP A 558 -12.36 6.47 -18.90
N GLY A 559 -13.41 7.25 -19.15
CA GLY A 559 -13.78 7.64 -20.51
C GLY A 559 -12.85 8.70 -21.13
N ASP A 560 -12.33 9.61 -20.30
CA ASP A 560 -11.53 10.76 -20.74
C ASP A 560 -10.03 10.44 -20.89
N LYS A 561 -9.49 9.60 -20.00
CA LYS A 561 -8.05 9.31 -19.85
C LYS A 561 -7.74 7.80 -19.82
N GLY A 562 -8.75 6.95 -19.66
CA GLY A 562 -8.52 5.50 -19.59
C GLY A 562 -8.01 5.05 -18.23
N LEU A 563 -7.30 3.93 -18.22
CA LEU A 563 -6.84 3.24 -17.02
C LEU A 563 -5.40 3.60 -16.64
N ALA A 564 -4.75 4.53 -17.33
CA ALA A 564 -3.33 4.81 -17.20
C ALA A 564 -2.94 5.20 -15.76
N ARG A 565 -2.01 4.45 -15.16
CA ARG A 565 -1.45 4.74 -13.83
C ARG A 565 -0.39 5.85 -13.86
N GLU A 566 0.31 6.07 -14.98
CA GLU A 566 1.42 7.03 -15.03
C GLU A 566 1.18 8.10 -16.13
N PRO A 567 1.09 9.40 -15.77
CA PRO A 567 1.06 9.93 -14.40
C PRO A 567 -0.18 9.44 -13.64
N PHE A 568 -0.06 9.32 -12.32
CA PHE A 568 -1.20 8.91 -11.49
C PHE A 568 -2.34 9.92 -11.67
N HIS A 569 -3.56 9.42 -11.76
CA HIS A 569 -4.75 10.25 -11.94
C HIS A 569 -5.02 11.05 -10.65
N LEU A 570 -4.35 12.19 -10.53
CA LEU A 570 -4.47 13.14 -9.44
C LEU A 570 -5.55 14.19 -9.72
N GLU A 571 -6.51 13.94 -10.62
CA GLU A 571 -7.53 14.94 -10.94
C GLU A 571 -8.85 14.61 -10.23
N PRO A 572 -9.39 15.51 -9.39
CA PRO A 572 -8.80 16.78 -8.95
C PRO A 572 -7.75 16.58 -7.85
N GLU A 573 -6.74 17.45 -7.79
CA GLU A 573 -5.55 17.26 -6.92
C GLU A 573 -5.92 17.17 -5.44
N TYR A 574 -6.92 17.95 -5.01
CA TYR A 574 -7.37 17.95 -3.62
C TYR A 574 -7.91 16.60 -3.16
N LEU A 575 -8.54 15.81 -4.05
CA LEU A 575 -9.21 14.56 -3.69
C LEU A 575 -8.23 13.57 -3.09
N TYR A 576 -7.02 13.53 -3.64
CA TYR A 576 -5.96 12.61 -3.23
C TYR A 576 -5.42 12.91 -1.83
N ARG A 577 -5.52 14.17 -1.37
CA ARG A 577 -5.04 14.62 -0.05
C ARG A 577 -6.17 14.90 0.94
N LEU A 578 -7.43 14.82 0.54
CA LEU A 578 -8.58 15.25 1.35
C LEU A 578 -8.69 14.49 2.69
N TRP A 579 -8.21 13.25 2.75
CA TRP A 579 -8.13 12.49 3.98
C TRP A 579 -7.20 13.10 5.04
N GLU A 580 -6.14 13.82 4.63
CA GLU A 580 -5.16 14.41 5.54
C GLU A 580 -5.83 15.41 6.50
N PRO A 581 -6.49 16.48 6.02
CA PRO A 581 -7.17 17.42 6.90
C PRO A 581 -8.38 16.80 7.60
N ILE A 582 -9.07 15.82 7.00
CA ILE A 582 -10.16 15.10 7.68
C ILE A 582 -9.62 14.46 8.97
N SER A 583 -8.50 13.73 8.87
CA SER A 583 -7.79 13.17 10.03
C SER A 583 -7.33 14.26 11.00
N GLN A 584 -6.62 15.29 10.51
CA GLN A 584 -6.08 16.38 11.35
C GLN A 584 -7.17 17.13 12.13
N LEU A 585 -8.39 17.20 11.59
CA LEU A 585 -9.54 17.85 12.21
C LEU A 585 -10.35 16.93 13.15
N GLY A 586 -9.89 15.69 13.36
CA GLY A 586 -10.53 14.74 14.27
C GLY A 586 -11.67 13.94 13.66
N TYR A 587 -11.72 13.80 12.33
CA TYR A 587 -12.67 12.95 11.61
C TYR A 587 -11.94 11.79 10.94
N SER A 588 -12.69 10.78 10.53
CA SER A 588 -12.16 9.63 9.80
C SER A 588 -12.99 9.33 8.56
N CYS A 589 -12.33 8.95 7.46
CA CYS A 589 -12.98 8.63 6.19
C CYS A 589 -12.45 7.34 5.54
N ASP A 590 -13.25 6.81 4.63
CA ASP A 590 -12.88 5.79 3.63
C ASP A 590 -13.23 6.29 2.21
N TYR A 591 -12.48 5.79 1.22
CA TYR A 591 -12.75 6.05 -0.20
C TYR A 591 -13.56 4.91 -0.78
N ILE A 592 -14.69 5.24 -1.40
CA ILE A 592 -15.59 4.27 -2.02
C ILE A 592 -15.72 4.53 -3.53
N ASN A 593 -16.29 3.56 -4.25
CA ASN A 593 -16.62 3.70 -5.67
C ASN A 593 -18.13 3.52 -5.91
N GLN A 594 -18.55 3.66 -7.16
CA GLN A 594 -19.96 3.54 -7.55
C GLN A 594 -20.50 2.12 -7.36
N ASN A 595 -19.68 1.08 -7.57
CA ASN A 595 -20.09 -0.32 -7.39
C ASN A 595 -20.47 -0.62 -5.93
N VAL A 596 -19.65 -0.17 -4.98
CA VAL A 596 -19.94 -0.27 -3.54
C VAL A 596 -21.23 0.48 -3.23
N LEU A 597 -21.34 1.73 -3.70
CA LEU A 597 -22.49 2.58 -3.40
C LEU A 597 -23.80 2.05 -4.01
N ALA A 598 -23.76 1.44 -5.19
CA ALA A 598 -24.92 0.87 -5.88
C ALA A 598 -25.56 -0.31 -5.12
N THR A 599 -24.82 -0.92 -4.19
CA THR A 599 -25.29 -2.04 -3.36
C THR A 599 -25.50 -1.65 -1.89
N ALA A 600 -25.32 -0.37 -1.55
CA ALA A 600 -25.45 0.11 -0.19
C ALA A 600 -26.91 0.04 0.30
N THR A 601 -27.06 -0.13 1.62
CA THR A 601 -28.37 -0.02 2.27
C THR A 601 -28.47 1.28 3.04
N VAL A 602 -29.66 1.88 3.05
CA VAL A 602 -29.90 3.17 3.70
C VAL A 602 -30.92 3.00 4.82
N LYS A 603 -30.63 3.58 5.99
CA LYS A 603 -31.56 3.64 7.11
C LYS A 603 -31.23 4.80 8.04
N ASP A 604 -32.24 5.55 8.47
CA ASP A 604 -32.15 6.59 9.51
C ASP A 604 -31.00 7.60 9.31
N GLY A 605 -30.77 8.04 8.07
CA GLY A 605 -29.72 8.99 7.72
C GLY A 605 -28.30 8.39 7.71
N VAL A 606 -28.20 7.06 7.74
CA VAL A 606 -26.95 6.30 7.64
C VAL A 606 -26.96 5.49 6.35
N ILE A 607 -25.81 5.45 5.68
CA ILE A 607 -25.56 4.57 4.54
C ILE A 607 -24.57 3.48 4.93
N SER A 608 -25.00 2.23 4.83
CA SER A 608 -24.20 1.06 5.15
C SER A 608 -23.66 0.42 3.87
N CYS A 609 -22.34 0.33 3.79
CA CYS A 609 -21.62 -0.31 2.69
C CYS A 609 -20.80 -1.47 3.26
N GLY A 610 -21.22 -2.71 2.99
CA GLY A 610 -20.58 -3.87 3.59
C GLY A 610 -20.62 -3.81 5.12
N ASN A 611 -19.45 -3.77 5.77
CA ASN A 611 -19.32 -3.73 7.24
C ASN A 611 -19.16 -2.30 7.81
N MET A 612 -19.25 -1.28 6.97
CA MET A 612 -19.04 0.13 7.33
C MET A 612 -20.33 0.94 7.24
N ASP A 613 -20.48 1.88 8.16
CA ASP A 613 -21.63 2.79 8.26
C ASP A 613 -21.15 4.24 8.16
N PHE A 614 -21.72 5.00 7.23
CA PHE A 614 -21.35 6.39 6.99
C PHE A 614 -22.53 7.34 7.23
N LYS A 615 -22.24 8.51 7.79
CA LYS A 615 -23.23 9.58 8.09
C LYS A 615 -23.14 10.74 7.11
N LEU A 616 -22.01 10.87 6.41
CA LEU A 616 -21.76 11.89 5.40
C LEU A 616 -21.18 11.24 4.15
N LEU A 617 -21.76 11.56 2.99
CA LEU A 617 -21.21 11.20 1.69
C LEU A 617 -20.64 12.46 1.01
N ILE A 618 -19.38 12.40 0.58
CA ILE A 618 -18.72 13.46 -0.17
C ILE A 618 -18.66 13.08 -1.66
N LEU A 619 -19.31 13.86 -2.52
CA LEU A 619 -19.21 13.76 -3.98
C LEU A 619 -18.16 14.76 -4.48
N ALA A 620 -16.97 14.26 -4.81
CA ALA A 620 -15.83 15.08 -5.15
C ALA A 620 -15.73 15.35 -6.66
N SER A 621 -16.40 16.40 -7.16
CA SER A 621 -16.35 16.84 -8.57
C SER A 621 -16.83 15.79 -9.58
N LEU A 622 -17.83 15.01 -9.18
CA LEU A 622 -18.43 13.95 -9.98
C LEU A 622 -19.42 14.52 -11.02
N LYS A 623 -19.29 14.15 -12.29
CA LYS A 623 -20.18 14.60 -13.38
C LYS A 623 -21.22 13.56 -13.74
N SER A 624 -20.87 12.29 -13.60
CA SER A 624 -21.70 11.18 -14.03
C SER A 624 -21.83 10.10 -12.96
N VAL A 625 -23.01 9.50 -12.85
CA VAL A 625 -23.27 8.36 -11.95
C VAL A 625 -24.15 7.30 -12.62
N ASP A 626 -24.05 6.06 -12.14
CA ASP A 626 -25.03 5.03 -12.44
C ASP A 626 -26.41 5.37 -11.87
N ILE A 627 -27.48 4.93 -12.55
CA ILE A 627 -28.86 5.18 -12.12
C ILE A 627 -29.11 4.55 -10.74
N ALA A 628 -28.52 3.39 -10.45
CA ALA A 628 -28.62 2.75 -9.14
C ALA A 628 -27.99 3.62 -8.03
N VAL A 629 -26.86 4.26 -8.31
CA VAL A 629 -26.23 5.22 -7.39
C VAL A 629 -27.10 6.46 -7.22
N ALA A 630 -27.67 7.01 -8.29
CA ALA A 630 -28.59 8.15 -8.19
C ALA A 630 -29.80 7.84 -7.30
N ARG A 631 -30.37 6.64 -7.41
CA ARG A 631 -31.47 6.17 -6.54
C ARG A 631 -31.01 6.03 -5.09
N THR A 632 -29.85 5.43 -4.85
CA THR A 632 -29.27 5.30 -3.51
C THR A 632 -29.04 6.66 -2.85
N LEU A 633 -28.57 7.65 -3.61
CA LEU A 633 -28.43 9.03 -3.14
C LEU A 633 -29.77 9.63 -2.72
N LYS A 634 -30.83 9.41 -3.52
CA LYS A 634 -32.18 9.86 -3.20
C LYS A 634 -32.69 9.21 -1.92
N ASP A 635 -32.53 7.90 -1.78
CA ASP A 635 -32.95 7.17 -0.59
C ASP A 635 -32.19 7.67 0.65
N PHE A 636 -30.88 7.92 0.51
CA PHE A 636 -30.03 8.44 1.57
C PHE A 636 -30.51 9.80 2.08
N VAL A 637 -30.70 10.78 1.20
CA VAL A 637 -31.20 12.11 1.62
C VAL A 637 -32.63 12.05 2.14
N ALA A 638 -33.49 11.19 1.58
CA ALA A 638 -34.86 11.00 2.04
C ALA A 638 -34.93 10.41 3.45
N SER A 639 -33.93 9.61 3.84
CA SER A 639 -33.79 9.07 5.20
C SER A 639 -33.20 10.06 6.22
N GLY A 640 -32.80 11.27 5.79
CA GLY A 640 -32.16 12.28 6.62
C GLY A 640 -30.64 12.38 6.48
N GLY A 641 -30.05 11.62 5.56
CA GLY A 641 -28.62 11.66 5.27
C GLY A 641 -28.17 12.99 4.65
N LYS A 642 -26.88 13.31 4.79
CA LYS A 642 -26.27 14.53 4.24
C LYS A 642 -25.25 14.21 3.17
N VAL A 643 -25.29 14.98 2.08
CA VAL A 643 -24.34 14.86 0.97
C VAL A 643 -23.61 16.18 0.78
N LEU A 644 -22.29 16.14 0.89
CA LEU A 644 -21.40 17.25 0.53
C LEU A 644 -21.04 17.13 -0.95
N VAL A 645 -21.35 18.16 -1.72
CA VAL A 645 -21.19 18.18 -3.17
C VAL A 645 -20.15 19.23 -3.55
N ILE A 646 -19.02 18.78 -4.09
CA ILE A 646 -17.94 19.65 -4.55
C ILE A 646 -18.09 19.88 -6.05
N ASN A 647 -18.17 21.14 -6.48
CA ASN A 647 -18.31 21.62 -7.86
C ASN A 647 -19.64 21.34 -8.58
N GLY A 648 -20.52 20.49 -8.05
CA GLY A 648 -21.90 20.32 -8.54
C GLY A 648 -22.41 18.89 -8.46
N LEU A 649 -23.73 18.70 -8.51
CA LEU A 649 -24.35 17.38 -8.59
C LEU A 649 -24.10 16.77 -9.98
N PRO A 650 -23.92 15.44 -10.07
CA PRO A 650 -23.83 14.77 -11.35
C PRO A 650 -25.14 14.92 -12.13
N SER A 651 -25.08 14.89 -13.46
CA SER A 651 -26.26 15.07 -14.33
C SER A 651 -26.29 14.10 -15.50
N LYS A 652 -25.33 13.17 -15.55
CA LYS A 652 -25.15 12.22 -16.65
C LYS A 652 -25.01 10.79 -16.15
N SER A 653 -25.32 9.86 -17.03
CA SER A 653 -24.96 8.45 -16.93
C SER A 653 -23.57 8.19 -17.54
N LEU A 654 -22.99 7.01 -17.31
CA LEU A 654 -21.63 6.67 -17.77
C LEU A 654 -21.59 5.96 -19.14
N GLY A 655 -22.35 4.86 -19.29
CA GLY A 655 -22.27 3.98 -20.46
C GLY A 655 -22.91 4.51 -21.74
N PHE A 656 -22.66 3.81 -22.86
CA PHE A 656 -23.12 4.22 -24.19
C PHE A 656 -24.56 3.83 -24.47
N LYS A 657 -24.97 2.62 -24.08
CA LYS A 657 -26.31 2.10 -24.39
C LYS A 657 -27.38 2.95 -23.73
N ASN A 658 -28.35 3.43 -24.54
CA ASN A 658 -29.47 4.27 -24.11
C ASN A 658 -29.04 5.54 -23.33
N TYR A 659 -27.83 6.06 -23.59
CA TYR A 659 -27.24 7.12 -22.78
C TYR A 659 -28.11 8.38 -22.63
N ARG A 660 -28.89 8.75 -23.66
CA ARG A 660 -29.78 9.92 -23.59
C ARG A 660 -30.92 9.73 -22.59
N GLU A 661 -31.53 8.55 -22.57
CA GLU A 661 -32.59 8.21 -21.61
C GLU A 661 -32.02 8.12 -20.20
N ASN A 662 -30.83 7.52 -20.07
CA ASN A 662 -30.16 7.37 -18.79
C ASN A 662 -29.66 8.71 -18.21
N ASP A 663 -29.17 9.62 -19.05
CA ASP A 663 -28.81 10.99 -18.66
C ASP A 663 -30.04 11.75 -18.13
N LEU A 664 -31.17 11.65 -18.82
CA LEU A 664 -32.44 12.23 -18.36
C LEU A 664 -32.85 11.64 -17.01
N ALA A 665 -32.77 10.32 -16.84
CA ALA A 665 -33.11 9.68 -15.57
C ALA A 665 -32.22 10.14 -14.41
N VAL A 666 -30.91 10.26 -14.62
CA VAL A 666 -29.97 10.77 -13.59
C VAL A 666 -30.29 12.23 -13.27
N SER A 667 -30.43 13.08 -14.30
CA SER A 667 -30.77 14.50 -14.14
C SER A 667 -32.08 14.69 -13.38
N ASP A 668 -33.12 13.93 -13.72
CA ASP A 668 -34.43 14.01 -13.06
C ASP A 668 -34.35 13.63 -11.58
N ILE A 669 -33.61 12.56 -11.24
CA ILE A 669 -33.39 12.17 -9.84
C ILE A 669 -32.63 13.26 -9.08
N MET A 670 -31.60 13.86 -9.67
CA MET A 670 -30.78 14.87 -9.02
C MET A 670 -31.54 16.19 -8.82
N ASN A 671 -32.38 16.57 -9.79
CA ASN A 671 -33.28 17.72 -9.67
C ASN A 671 -34.33 17.48 -8.58
N ASP A 672 -34.89 16.26 -8.51
CA ASP A 672 -35.82 15.86 -7.45
C ASP A 672 -35.17 15.93 -6.06
N ILE A 673 -33.93 15.42 -5.92
CA ILE A 673 -33.13 15.55 -4.70
C ILE A 673 -32.99 17.02 -4.30
N GLN A 674 -32.59 17.88 -5.24
CA GLN A 674 -32.37 19.30 -4.98
C GLN A 674 -33.66 20.05 -4.62
N ALA A 675 -34.78 19.68 -5.23
CA ALA A 675 -36.07 20.33 -4.98
C ALA A 675 -36.69 19.90 -3.65
N ASN A 676 -36.62 18.61 -3.32
CA ASN A 676 -37.35 18.03 -2.18
C ASN A 676 -36.49 17.87 -0.92
N TYR A 677 -35.16 17.83 -1.04
CA TYR A 677 -34.23 17.67 0.09
C TYR A 677 -33.10 18.71 0.10
N PRO A 678 -33.37 20.02 -0.07
CA PRO A 678 -32.33 21.04 -0.22
C PRO A 678 -31.42 21.18 1.01
N SER A 679 -31.93 20.90 2.22
CA SER A 679 -31.15 20.94 3.47
C SER A 679 -30.15 19.79 3.61
N SER A 680 -30.36 18.70 2.87
CA SER A 680 -29.46 17.54 2.87
C SER A 680 -28.27 17.73 1.94
N ILE A 681 -28.31 18.73 1.05
CA ILE A 681 -27.27 18.98 0.04
C ILE A 681 -26.43 20.20 0.44
N ILE A 682 -25.17 19.95 0.82
CA ILE A 682 -24.20 21.01 1.08
C ILE A 682 -23.35 21.20 -0.18
N SER A 683 -23.57 22.30 -0.91
CA SER A 683 -22.82 22.59 -2.14
C SER A 683 -21.63 23.52 -1.88
N VAL A 684 -20.45 23.13 -2.34
CA VAL A 684 -19.21 23.91 -2.19
C VAL A 684 -18.39 23.93 -3.47
N LYS A 685 -17.50 24.92 -3.61
CA LYS A 685 -16.44 24.88 -4.62
C LYS A 685 -15.22 24.17 -4.05
N GLN A 686 -14.45 23.52 -4.91
CA GLN A 686 -13.14 22.97 -4.54
C GLN A 686 -12.22 24.04 -3.93
N PRO A 687 -11.20 23.65 -3.13
CA PRO A 687 -10.20 24.60 -2.64
C PRO A 687 -9.44 25.24 -3.79
N LYS A 688 -8.95 26.48 -3.59
CA LYS A 688 -8.21 27.22 -4.64
C LYS A 688 -6.80 26.68 -4.85
N SER A 689 -6.21 26.10 -3.81
CA SER A 689 -4.89 25.47 -3.83
C SER A 689 -4.81 24.38 -2.75
N ILE A 690 -3.77 23.56 -2.82
CA ILE A 690 -3.50 22.54 -1.80
C ILE A 690 -3.08 23.14 -0.46
N ASP A 691 -2.45 24.31 -0.44
CA ASP A 691 -2.08 25.00 0.79
C ASP A 691 -3.32 25.47 1.59
N GLU A 692 -4.44 25.73 0.90
CA GLU A 692 -5.71 26.08 1.52
C GLU A 692 -6.54 24.86 1.93
N LEU A 693 -6.07 23.64 1.68
CA LEU A 693 -6.88 22.42 1.83
C LEU A 693 -7.36 22.19 3.27
N LEU A 694 -6.50 22.39 4.28
CA LEU A 694 -6.87 22.25 5.69
C LEU A 694 -7.92 23.28 6.14
N PRO A 695 -7.70 24.61 5.99
CA PRO A 695 -8.70 25.60 6.40
C PRO A 695 -10.00 25.46 5.60
N TRP A 696 -9.93 25.13 4.30
CA TRP A 696 -11.12 24.86 3.47
C TRP A 696 -11.90 23.65 4.00
N THR A 697 -11.22 22.54 4.33
CA THR A 697 -11.88 21.32 4.84
C THR A 697 -12.57 21.60 6.17
N ASN A 698 -11.95 22.38 7.06
CA ASN A 698 -12.56 22.79 8.32
C ASN A 698 -13.86 23.58 8.11
N GLU A 699 -13.83 24.61 7.25
CA GLU A 699 -15.02 25.41 6.94
C GLU A 699 -16.14 24.53 6.35
N VAL A 700 -15.78 23.59 5.48
CA VAL A 700 -16.73 22.73 4.79
C VAL A 700 -17.36 21.71 5.73
N LEU A 701 -16.56 21.04 6.59
CA LEU A 701 -17.09 20.06 7.55
C LEU A 701 -18.01 20.73 8.58
N GLN A 702 -17.72 21.95 9.02
CA GLN A 702 -18.62 22.71 9.91
C GLN A 702 -20.02 22.91 9.30
N LYS A 703 -20.12 23.15 7.98
CA LYS A 703 -21.42 23.28 7.28
C LYS A 703 -22.21 21.98 7.23
N THR A 704 -21.55 20.83 7.37
CA THR A 704 -22.23 19.53 7.39
C THR A 704 -22.89 19.24 8.73
N GLU A 705 -22.51 19.95 9.80
CA GLU A 705 -22.92 19.69 11.19
C GLU A 705 -22.61 18.26 11.66
N LEU A 706 -21.73 17.54 10.95
CA LEU A 706 -21.21 16.26 11.39
C LEU A 706 -20.30 16.50 12.60
N SER A 707 -20.54 15.79 13.70
CA SER A 707 -19.63 15.84 14.84
C SER A 707 -18.33 15.09 14.53
N PRO A 708 -17.16 15.61 14.95
CA PRO A 708 -15.90 14.89 14.81
C PRO A 708 -15.88 13.65 15.71
N ASP A 709 -15.02 12.69 15.36
CA ASP A 709 -14.70 11.55 16.23
C ASP A 709 -13.98 12.02 17.50
N VAL A 710 -13.22 13.13 17.40
CA VAL A 710 -12.62 13.87 18.52
C VAL A 710 -12.53 15.36 18.20
N GLU A 711 -13.03 16.22 19.09
CA GLU A 711 -12.86 17.67 18.95
C GLU A 711 -11.42 18.06 19.30
N ILE A 712 -10.68 18.63 18.33
CA ILE A 712 -9.28 19.05 18.50
C ILE A 712 -9.18 20.58 18.43
N SER A 713 -8.67 21.22 19.49
CA SER A 713 -8.32 22.65 19.47
C SER A 713 -6.95 22.87 18.81
N ASN A 714 -6.65 24.07 18.29
CA ASN A 714 -5.32 24.41 17.77
C ASN A 714 -4.79 23.37 16.75
N THR A 715 -5.64 22.99 15.80
CA THR A 715 -5.32 21.98 14.79
C THR A 715 -3.94 22.19 14.16
N SER A 716 -3.12 21.13 14.20
CA SER A 716 -1.80 21.11 13.60
C SER A 716 -1.82 20.26 12.33
N LYS A 717 -1.21 20.76 11.26
CA LYS A 717 -0.98 19.97 10.03
C LYS A 717 -0.02 18.77 10.25
N ASN A 718 0.62 18.70 11.42
CA ASN A 718 1.59 17.66 11.76
C ASN A 718 0.95 16.51 12.54
N VAL A 719 -0.28 16.66 13.04
CA VAL A 719 -0.92 15.67 13.91
C VAL A 719 -2.02 14.94 13.16
N PHE A 720 -1.90 13.62 13.07
CA PHE A 720 -2.91 12.75 12.49
C PHE A 720 -3.54 11.88 13.56
N GLN A 721 -4.77 11.45 13.34
CA GLN A 721 -5.49 10.57 14.25
C GLN A 721 -6.33 9.53 13.51
N ILE A 722 -6.54 8.39 14.17
CA ILE A 722 -7.57 7.41 13.82
C ILE A 722 -8.37 7.00 15.05
N HIS A 723 -9.60 6.56 14.81
CA HIS A 723 -10.53 6.05 15.80
C HIS A 723 -10.93 4.61 15.46
N GLN A 724 -10.78 3.71 16.44
CA GLN A 724 -11.24 2.33 16.38
C GLN A 724 -11.98 1.94 17.67
N SER A 725 -12.73 0.85 17.63
CA SER A 725 -13.49 0.36 18.78
C SER A 725 -13.44 -1.16 18.91
N THR A 726 -13.69 -1.65 20.11
CA THR A 726 -14.13 -3.03 20.34
C THR A 726 -15.50 -2.98 21.04
N SER A 727 -16.02 -4.15 21.44
CA SER A 727 -17.20 -4.21 22.33
C SER A 727 -16.99 -3.56 23.71
N LYS A 728 -15.74 -3.30 24.14
CA LYS A 728 -15.36 -2.83 25.48
C LYS A 728 -14.54 -1.55 25.46
N GLU A 729 -13.62 -1.41 24.50
CA GLU A 729 -12.66 -0.32 24.45
C GLU A 729 -13.01 0.68 23.33
N ILE A 730 -12.73 1.97 23.58
CA ILE A 730 -12.69 3.00 22.54
C ILE A 730 -11.22 3.41 22.37
N ILE A 731 -10.72 3.38 21.14
CA ILE A 731 -9.29 3.43 20.84
C ILE A 731 -9.00 4.61 19.92
N TYR A 732 -8.10 5.50 20.33
CA TYR A 732 -7.56 6.56 19.49
C TYR A 732 -6.06 6.41 19.37
N PHE A 733 -5.54 6.64 18.17
CA PHE A 733 -4.10 6.71 17.93
C PHE A 733 -3.77 8.05 17.31
N PHE A 734 -2.93 8.82 18.00
CA PHE A 734 -2.40 10.09 17.51
C PHE A 734 -0.93 9.94 17.15
N THR A 735 -0.48 10.61 16.10
CA THR A 735 0.96 10.72 15.79
C THR A 735 1.32 12.14 15.36
N ASN A 736 2.45 12.64 15.84
CA ASN A 736 3.08 13.86 15.36
C ASN A 736 4.17 13.49 14.35
N ILE A 737 3.92 13.77 13.06
CA ILE A 737 4.85 13.38 12.00
C ILE A 737 6.03 14.34 11.81
N ASN A 738 6.09 15.44 12.57
CA ASN A 738 7.17 16.42 12.46
C ASN A 738 8.40 15.96 13.25
N ARG A 739 9.60 16.14 12.68
CA ARG A 739 10.88 15.73 13.26
C ARG A 739 11.45 16.67 14.31
N TYR A 740 11.00 17.92 14.34
CA TYR A 740 11.60 18.97 15.15
C TYR A 740 10.61 19.70 16.06
N GLU A 741 9.35 19.76 15.65
CA GLU A 741 8.31 20.53 16.33
C GLU A 741 7.43 19.66 17.21
N THR A 742 7.24 20.10 18.46
CA THR A 742 6.25 19.55 19.38
C THR A 742 4.86 20.10 19.03
N SER A 743 3.82 19.25 19.11
CA SER A 743 2.42 19.66 18.95
C SER A 743 1.65 19.62 20.27
N ASN A 744 0.82 20.64 20.52
CA ASN A 744 -0.01 20.77 21.72
C ASN A 744 -1.46 21.09 21.32
N PHE A 745 -2.41 20.32 21.84
CA PHE A 745 -3.83 20.53 21.59
C PHE A 745 -4.69 20.00 22.72
N LYS A 746 -5.88 20.57 22.89
CA LYS A 746 -6.94 19.96 23.70
C LYS A 746 -7.74 19.01 22.82
N ALA A 747 -8.01 17.83 23.36
CA ALA A 747 -8.85 16.81 22.76
C ALA A 747 -10.09 16.59 23.64
N LYS A 748 -11.28 16.63 23.03
CA LYS A 748 -12.55 16.33 23.69
C LYS A 748 -13.30 15.24 22.93
N PHE A 749 -13.62 14.17 23.64
CA PHE A 749 -14.16 12.96 23.06
C PHE A 749 -15.69 12.88 23.25
N PRO A 750 -16.46 12.40 22.26
CA PRO A 750 -17.93 12.47 22.23
C PRO A 750 -18.62 11.37 23.06
N PHE A 751 -18.05 11.01 24.22
CA PHE A 751 -18.61 10.01 25.14
C PHE A 751 -18.35 10.40 26.60
N GLN A 752 -19.02 9.69 27.51
CA GLN A 752 -18.92 9.88 28.97
C GLN A 752 -18.68 8.52 29.64
N ASN A 753 -18.27 8.52 30.91
CA ASN A 753 -18.14 7.32 31.75
C ASN A 753 -17.12 6.27 31.28
N LYS A 754 -16.12 6.68 30.50
CA LYS A 754 -14.91 5.89 30.22
C LYS A 754 -13.68 6.65 30.71
N TYR A 755 -12.61 5.94 31.02
CA TYR A 755 -11.38 6.50 31.57
C TYR A 755 -10.18 6.25 30.66
N PRO A 756 -9.32 7.25 30.45
CA PRO A 756 -8.23 7.15 29.49
C PRO A 756 -7.02 6.42 30.08
N TYR A 757 -6.50 5.47 29.31
CA TYR A 757 -5.24 4.79 29.55
C TYR A 757 -4.33 4.97 28.35
N GLN A 758 -3.07 5.30 28.62
CA GLN A 758 -2.02 5.20 27.62
C GLN A 758 -1.51 3.76 27.61
N TRP A 759 -1.58 3.13 26.44
CA TRP A 759 -0.90 1.87 26.17
C TRP A 759 0.38 2.21 25.42
N ASN A 760 1.54 2.04 26.05
CA ASN A 760 2.81 2.43 25.46
C ASN A 760 3.31 1.32 24.51
N PRO A 761 3.28 1.53 23.18
CA PRO A 761 3.69 0.50 22.23
C PRO A 761 5.18 0.17 22.27
N GLU A 762 6.05 1.04 22.81
CA GLU A 762 7.47 0.73 22.97
C GLU A 762 7.73 -0.27 24.09
N THR A 763 6.98 -0.16 25.20
CA THR A 763 7.23 -0.94 26.42
C THR A 763 6.20 -2.04 26.69
N GLY A 764 5.01 -1.95 26.10
CA GLY A 764 3.87 -2.81 26.45
C GLY A 764 3.20 -2.43 27.78
N GLU A 765 3.56 -1.29 28.38
CA GLU A 765 2.94 -0.84 29.63
C GLU A 765 1.59 -0.17 29.38
N ARG A 766 0.65 -0.37 30.31
CA ARG A 766 -0.60 0.38 30.42
C ARG A 766 -0.54 1.27 31.65
N LYS A 767 -0.78 2.56 31.48
CA LYS A 767 -0.81 3.55 32.56
C LYS A 767 -2.04 4.44 32.39
N PRO A 768 -2.74 4.83 33.47
CA PRO A 768 -3.76 5.85 33.36
C PRO A 768 -3.18 7.13 32.74
N TYR A 769 -3.91 7.75 31.83
CA TYR A 769 -3.52 9.03 31.25
C TYR A 769 -4.10 10.18 32.07
N TYR A 770 -3.36 11.28 32.19
CA TYR A 770 -3.78 12.43 32.98
C TYR A 770 -5.04 13.09 32.39
N PHE A 771 -6.03 13.36 33.24
CA PHE A 771 -7.17 14.23 32.95
C PHE A 771 -7.50 15.06 34.19
N GLU A 772 -7.95 16.29 34.00
CA GLU A 772 -8.14 17.23 35.12
C GLU A 772 -9.44 16.95 35.89
N THR A 773 -10.59 17.06 35.21
CA THR A 773 -11.91 16.86 35.82
C THR A 773 -12.75 15.87 35.03
N ALA A 774 -12.97 16.15 33.73
CA ALA A 774 -13.72 15.27 32.83
C ALA A 774 -12.78 14.26 32.18
N SER A 775 -13.09 12.96 32.26
CA SER A 775 -12.23 11.90 31.72
C SER A 775 -12.21 11.84 30.19
N ASN A 776 -13.14 12.53 29.53
CA ASN A 776 -13.22 12.65 28.09
C ASN A 776 -12.67 13.99 27.55
N GLU A 777 -11.97 14.78 28.37
CA GLU A 777 -11.33 16.02 27.95
C GLU A 777 -9.92 16.12 28.53
N MET A 778 -8.90 16.32 27.68
CA MET A 778 -7.51 16.39 28.12
C MET A 778 -6.64 17.23 27.18
N GLU A 779 -5.56 17.77 27.74
CA GLU A 779 -4.48 18.37 26.98
C GLU A 779 -3.51 17.26 26.53
N ILE A 780 -3.22 17.21 25.24
CA ILE A 780 -2.30 16.26 24.62
C ILE A 780 -1.07 17.00 24.13
N HIS A 781 0.09 16.49 24.55
CA HIS A 781 1.41 16.97 24.20
C HIS A 781 2.15 15.85 23.45
N LEU A 782 2.48 16.09 22.18
CA LEU A 782 3.23 15.15 21.35
C LEU A 782 4.57 15.76 20.97
N GLU A 783 5.65 15.19 21.50
CA GLU A 783 7.02 15.50 21.09
C GLU A 783 7.24 15.13 19.61
N PRO A 784 8.36 15.57 18.99
CA PRO A 784 8.64 15.20 17.61
C PRO A 784 8.67 13.69 17.40
N LEU A 785 8.00 13.22 16.35
CA LEU A 785 7.81 11.80 16.02
C LEU A 785 7.13 10.95 17.11
N GLN A 786 6.54 11.56 18.13
CA GLN A 786 5.83 10.82 19.18
C GLN A 786 4.45 10.37 18.69
N SER A 787 4.09 9.15 19.08
CA SER A 787 2.75 8.61 18.94
C SER A 787 2.12 8.33 20.30
N LEU A 788 0.79 8.41 20.38
CA LEU A 788 0.00 8.16 21.57
C LEU A 788 -1.15 7.22 21.22
N LEU A 789 -1.10 5.99 21.75
CA LEU A 789 -2.23 5.06 21.76
C LEU A 789 -3.02 5.27 23.05
N LEU A 790 -4.19 5.88 22.91
CA LEU A 790 -5.10 6.22 24.00
C LEU A 790 -6.31 5.28 23.95
N VAL A 791 -6.45 4.46 24.99
CA VAL A 791 -7.51 3.46 25.12
C VAL A 791 -8.42 3.85 26.27
N PHE A 792 -9.71 3.96 26.00
CA PHE A 792 -10.73 4.33 26.97
C PHE A 792 -11.45 3.08 27.47
N GLU A 793 -11.41 2.89 28.79
CA GLU A 793 -11.85 1.67 29.47
C GLU A 793 -12.92 2.00 30.53
N ASP A 794 -13.68 1.01 30.97
CA ASP A 794 -14.73 1.19 31.99
C ASP A 794 -14.18 1.42 33.40
N GLU A 795 -13.01 0.86 33.70
CA GLU A 795 -12.43 0.91 35.03
C GLU A 795 -11.82 2.28 35.32
N LYS A 796 -12.25 2.91 36.42
CA LYS A 796 -11.65 4.17 36.89
C LYS A 796 -10.24 3.91 37.45
N PRO A 797 -9.24 4.72 37.07
CA PRO A 797 -7.92 4.68 37.69
C PRO A 797 -8.00 4.81 39.21
N SER A 798 -7.36 3.87 39.91
CA SER A 798 -7.24 3.90 41.38
C SER A 798 -6.21 4.91 41.87
N ILE A 799 -5.32 5.37 40.98
CA ILE A 799 -4.26 6.34 41.26
C ILE A 799 -4.56 7.63 40.50
N LYS A 800 -4.50 8.77 41.20
CA LYS A 800 -4.53 10.08 40.56
C LYS A 800 -3.16 10.33 39.91
N ILE A 801 -3.15 10.49 38.60
CA ILE A 801 -1.94 10.82 37.85
C ILE A 801 -1.72 12.34 37.93
N GLU A 802 -0.45 12.75 37.97
CA GLU A 802 -0.08 14.17 37.91
C GLU A 802 0.14 14.60 36.46
N ASN A 803 -0.10 15.89 36.18
CA ASN A 803 0.19 16.43 34.87
C ASN A 803 1.71 16.42 34.64
N THR A 804 2.17 15.68 33.63
CA THR A 804 3.58 15.54 33.31
C THR A 804 4.12 16.62 32.36
N ASN A 805 3.33 17.66 32.04
CA ASN A 805 3.78 18.75 31.18
C ASN A 805 5.07 19.38 31.71
N VAL A 806 6.15 19.22 30.94
CA VAL A 806 7.49 19.60 31.37
C VAL A 806 7.76 21.06 31.00
N GLN A 807 7.96 21.90 32.01
CA GLN A 807 8.62 23.19 31.82
C GLN A 807 10.04 23.12 32.39
N TRP A 808 11.02 23.38 31.53
CA TRP A 808 12.43 23.49 31.91
C TRP A 808 12.68 24.84 32.57
N VAL A 809 13.35 24.86 33.73
CA VAL A 809 13.60 26.09 34.52
C VAL A 809 15.06 26.47 34.65
N ASP A 810 15.95 25.49 34.48
CA ASP A 810 17.40 25.71 34.43
C ASP A 810 17.98 24.74 33.40
N SER A 811 19.02 25.19 32.71
CA SER A 811 19.76 24.36 31.77
C SER A 811 21.24 24.74 31.81
N GLN A 812 22.12 23.75 31.88
CA GLN A 812 23.56 23.93 31.86
C GLN A 812 24.18 23.14 30.71
N THR A 813 24.78 23.83 29.75
CA THR A 813 25.56 23.18 28.68
C THR A 813 26.83 22.55 29.25
N ILE A 814 27.08 21.31 28.90
CA ILE A 814 28.31 20.59 29.25
C ILE A 814 29.41 21.02 28.28
N LYS A 815 30.40 21.77 28.76
CA LYS A 815 31.61 22.15 28.01
C LYS A 815 32.80 21.41 28.61
N THR A 816 33.25 20.36 27.94
CA THR A 816 34.29 19.44 28.42
C THR A 816 34.99 18.79 27.23
N ASN A 817 36.12 18.15 27.49
CA ASN A 817 36.73 17.27 26.51
C ASN A 817 36.06 15.89 26.56
N TRP A 818 35.86 15.31 25.38
CA TRP A 818 35.31 13.99 25.19
C TRP A 818 36.38 13.05 24.64
N THR A 819 36.56 11.91 25.31
CA THR A 819 37.25 10.77 24.71
C THR A 819 36.22 10.00 23.89
N VAL A 820 36.40 9.99 22.58
CA VAL A 820 35.46 9.40 21.62
C VAL A 820 36.10 8.16 21.00
N ILE A 821 35.44 7.01 21.12
CA ILE A 821 35.95 5.71 20.65
C ILE A 821 35.02 5.18 19.57
N GLY A 822 35.51 5.00 18.36
CA GLY A 822 34.73 4.46 17.24
C GLY A 822 35.10 3.01 16.95
N HIS A 823 34.12 2.09 17.02
CA HIS A 823 34.22 0.72 16.51
C HIS A 823 33.53 0.61 15.15
N ARG A 824 34.33 0.58 14.07
CA ARG A 824 33.84 0.58 12.70
C ARG A 824 33.43 -0.81 12.24
N VAL A 825 32.48 -0.90 11.30
CA VAL A 825 31.95 -2.17 10.76
C VAL A 825 33.00 -3.11 10.14
N ASP A 826 34.19 -2.62 9.78
CA ASP A 826 35.33 -3.44 9.33
C ASP A 826 36.25 -3.89 10.47
N SER A 827 35.75 -3.88 11.70
CA SER A 827 36.48 -4.24 12.94
C SER A 827 37.67 -3.32 13.28
N LYS A 828 37.85 -2.19 12.58
CA LYS A 828 38.83 -1.17 12.96
C LYS A 828 38.30 -0.32 14.10
N SER A 829 39.19 0.08 15.01
CA SER A 829 38.86 0.97 16.11
C SER A 829 39.69 2.25 16.06
N PHE A 830 39.09 3.37 16.44
CA PHE A 830 39.70 4.69 16.47
C PHE A 830 39.41 5.37 17.80
N THR A 831 40.32 6.24 18.25
CA THR A 831 40.13 7.07 19.44
C THR A 831 40.43 8.51 19.07
N TRP A 832 39.51 9.42 19.40
CA TRP A 832 39.63 10.85 19.20
C TRP A 832 39.42 11.59 20.51
N GLU A 833 40.18 12.66 20.71
CA GLU A 833 39.96 13.60 21.82
C GLU A 833 39.31 14.85 21.23
N MET A 834 38.10 15.17 21.69
CA MET A 834 37.25 16.20 21.09
C MET A 834 36.83 17.23 22.12
N GLY A 835 37.26 18.48 21.94
CA GLY A 835 36.79 19.61 22.76
C GLY A 835 35.39 20.10 22.35
N ASP A 836 35.08 19.99 21.05
CA ASP A 836 33.77 20.27 20.49
C ASP A 836 33.27 19.01 19.75
N LEU A 837 32.00 18.68 19.98
CA LEU A 837 31.29 17.64 19.24
C LEU A 837 30.89 18.17 17.86
N LEU A 838 30.81 17.30 16.84
CA LEU A 838 30.60 17.70 15.44
C LEU A 838 29.97 16.56 14.62
N ASP A 839 29.38 16.92 13.49
CA ASP A 839 28.95 15.99 12.45
C ASP A 839 30.18 15.37 11.76
N PHE A 840 30.37 14.05 11.91
CA PHE A 840 31.47 13.32 11.30
C PHE A 840 31.46 13.44 9.77
N GLY A 841 30.29 13.64 9.13
CA GLY A 841 30.15 13.90 7.70
C GLY A 841 30.82 15.20 7.24
N GLU A 842 30.97 16.20 8.11
CA GLU A 842 31.68 17.46 7.81
C GLU A 842 33.17 17.41 8.15
N SER A 843 33.64 16.35 8.81
CA SER A 843 35.03 16.22 9.22
C SER A 843 35.98 16.07 8.03
N LYS A 844 37.17 16.67 8.16
CA LYS A 844 38.30 16.46 7.22
C LYS A 844 39.08 15.19 7.53
N ASP A 845 38.90 14.60 8.71
CA ASP A 845 39.52 13.32 9.08
C ASP A 845 38.77 12.17 8.39
N THR A 846 39.48 11.48 7.51
CA THR A 846 38.93 10.32 6.78
C THR A 846 38.51 9.17 7.69
N THR A 847 39.07 9.05 8.90
CA THR A 847 38.65 8.04 9.88
C THR A 847 37.28 8.33 10.48
N GLN A 848 36.85 9.60 10.46
CA GLN A 848 35.53 10.05 10.93
C GLN A 848 34.52 10.12 9.78
N ASN A 849 34.87 10.79 8.68
CA ASN A 849 33.90 11.05 7.60
C ASN A 849 33.55 9.83 6.74
N THR A 850 34.29 8.72 6.89
CA THR A 850 33.95 7.40 6.32
C THR A 850 33.46 6.41 7.37
N PHE A 851 33.18 6.87 8.59
CA PHE A 851 32.83 6.00 9.69
C PHE A 851 31.42 5.42 9.53
N ALA A 852 31.28 4.14 9.88
CA ALA A 852 30.00 3.53 10.20
C ALA A 852 30.20 2.43 11.25
N GLY A 853 29.35 2.35 12.26
CA GLY A 853 29.48 1.42 13.37
C GLY A 853 28.94 2.01 14.67
N GLU A 854 29.65 1.79 15.75
CA GLU A 854 29.33 2.34 17.08
C GLU A 854 30.37 3.37 17.50
N ILE A 855 29.91 4.51 18.00
CA ILE A 855 30.74 5.58 18.55
C ILE A 855 30.40 5.73 20.03
N ILE A 856 31.40 5.65 20.90
CA ILE A 856 31.24 5.78 22.35
C ILE A 856 31.87 7.10 22.77
N TYR A 857 31.04 8.03 23.27
CA TYR A 857 31.48 9.32 23.80
C TYR A 857 31.60 9.21 25.32
N LYS A 858 32.79 9.48 25.87
CA LYS A 858 33.06 9.43 27.31
C LYS A 858 33.54 10.77 27.83
N THR A 859 33.02 11.18 28.97
CA THR A 859 33.54 12.33 29.71
C THR A 859 33.21 12.23 31.19
N LYS A 860 33.78 13.14 31.98
CA LYS A 860 33.45 13.33 33.39
C LYS A 860 32.91 14.74 33.59
N ILE A 861 31.89 14.87 34.43
CA ILE A 861 31.31 16.16 34.78
C ILE A 861 31.19 16.30 36.29
N ASN A 862 31.38 17.52 36.80
CA ASN A 862 31.08 17.84 38.20
C ASN A 862 29.72 18.54 38.27
N VAL A 863 28.82 18.02 39.10
CA VAL A 863 27.45 18.54 39.23
C VAL A 863 27.19 18.96 40.67
N GLU A 864 26.83 20.23 40.86
CA GLU A 864 26.58 20.83 42.19
C GLU A 864 25.10 21.20 42.41
N LYS A 865 24.26 21.01 41.39
CA LYS A 865 22.83 21.32 41.38
C LYS A 865 22.02 20.08 41.04
N ASP A 866 20.77 20.06 41.49
CA ASP A 866 19.83 18.98 41.16
C ASP A 866 19.30 19.16 39.74
N PHE A 867 19.91 18.45 38.79
CA PHE A 867 19.37 18.29 37.44
C PHE A 867 18.56 17.00 37.33
N THR A 868 17.53 17.05 36.50
CA THR A 868 16.57 15.94 36.37
C THR A 868 16.71 15.20 35.05
N HIS A 869 17.21 15.87 34.01
CA HIS A 869 17.31 15.32 32.65
C HIS A 869 18.64 15.70 32.00
N LEU A 870 19.05 14.89 31.03
CA LEU A 870 20.18 15.16 30.13
C LEU A 870 19.68 15.15 28.69
N ASP A 871 19.89 16.27 28.01
CA ASP A 871 19.58 16.48 26.59
C ASP A 871 20.87 16.35 25.79
N LEU A 872 20.92 15.43 24.83
CA LEU A 872 22.07 15.26 23.96
C LEU A 872 22.14 16.30 22.84
N GLY A 873 21.10 17.10 22.63
CA GLY A 873 21.04 18.05 21.51
C GLY A 873 20.85 17.33 20.18
N GLU A 874 21.50 17.85 19.12
CA GLU A 874 21.46 17.24 17.80
C GLU A 874 22.32 15.97 17.76
N VAL A 875 21.69 14.86 17.34
CA VAL A 875 22.30 13.53 17.28
C VAL A 875 22.23 12.93 15.87
N ASN A 876 21.84 13.71 14.86
CA ASN A 876 21.87 13.29 13.45
C ASN A 876 21.18 11.94 13.22
N GLU A 877 20.01 11.78 13.82
CA GLU A 877 19.12 10.62 13.63
C GLU A 877 19.69 9.26 14.06
N GLY A 878 20.80 9.28 14.82
CA GLY A 878 21.42 8.07 15.33
C GLY A 878 20.76 7.57 16.61
N ILE A 879 20.89 6.26 16.82
CA ILE A 879 20.38 5.63 18.04
C ILE A 879 21.37 5.91 19.16
N THR A 880 20.88 6.43 20.28
CA THR A 880 21.69 6.72 21.46
C THR A 880 21.31 5.83 22.64
N GLU A 881 22.29 5.41 23.42
CA GLU A 881 22.10 4.81 24.74
C GLU A 881 22.96 5.56 25.76
N LEU A 882 22.34 6.03 26.84
CA LEU A 882 23.02 6.81 27.88
C LEU A 882 23.36 5.93 29.07
N PHE A 883 24.58 6.08 29.57
CA PHE A 883 25.07 5.49 30.81
C PHE A 883 25.63 6.58 31.72
N ILE A 884 25.28 6.52 33.00
CA ILE A 884 25.82 7.43 34.03
C ILE A 884 26.36 6.59 35.19
N ASN A 885 27.61 6.83 35.57
CA ASN A 885 28.30 6.09 36.64
C ASN A 885 28.23 4.56 36.43
N GLY A 886 28.33 4.11 35.17
CA GLY A 886 28.22 2.70 34.77
C GLY A 886 26.80 2.13 34.67
N ASN A 887 25.75 2.90 35.03
CA ASN A 887 24.36 2.44 34.98
C ASN A 887 23.69 2.89 33.69
N LYS A 888 23.01 1.97 33.00
CA LYS A 888 22.21 2.27 31.81
C LYS A 888 20.99 3.11 32.20
N VAL A 889 20.88 4.31 31.65
CA VAL A 889 19.75 5.22 31.87
C VAL A 889 18.61 4.91 30.90
N GLY A 890 18.92 4.69 29.62
CA GLY A 890 17.91 4.40 28.61
C GLY A 890 18.46 4.35 27.20
N LYS A 891 17.55 4.20 26.23
CA LYS A 891 17.81 4.21 24.78
C LYS A 891 16.85 5.17 24.09
N ARG A 892 17.34 5.93 23.11
CA ARG A 892 16.53 6.73 22.18
C ARG A 892 16.86 6.32 20.77
N TRP A 893 15.84 5.89 20.04
CA TRP A 893 15.95 5.39 18.67
C TRP A 893 15.13 6.22 17.67
N TYR A 894 14.46 7.27 18.15
CA TYR A 894 13.78 8.31 17.39
C TYR A 894 13.57 9.54 18.27
N GLY A 895 13.27 10.69 17.62
CA GLY A 895 12.88 11.92 18.30
C GLY A 895 13.99 12.53 19.16
N LYS A 896 13.61 13.32 20.15
CA LYS A 896 14.57 14.03 21.02
C LYS A 896 15.33 13.06 21.93
N ALA A 897 16.65 13.17 21.94
CA ALA A 897 17.54 12.38 22.79
C ALA A 897 17.63 12.93 24.23
N ILE A 898 16.49 12.95 24.93
CA ILE A 898 16.37 13.44 26.32
C ILE A 898 16.17 12.27 27.27
N TYR A 899 16.98 12.22 28.32
CA TYR A 899 17.01 11.13 29.29
C TYR A 899 16.68 11.62 30.70
N PRO A 900 15.79 10.94 31.45
CA PRO A 900 15.62 11.20 32.88
C PRO A 900 16.83 10.66 33.65
N ILE A 901 17.49 11.51 34.45
CA ILE A 901 18.73 11.17 35.16
C ILE A 901 18.67 11.43 36.67
N ALA A 902 17.55 11.95 37.18
CA ALA A 902 17.40 12.36 38.58
C ALA A 902 17.79 11.27 39.59
N ASP A 903 17.44 10.02 39.31
CA ASP A 903 17.66 8.89 40.22
C ASP A 903 19.10 8.33 40.17
N ILE A 904 19.91 8.74 39.19
CA ILE A 904 21.23 8.16 38.89
C ILE A 904 22.35 9.19 39.05
N LEU A 905 22.06 10.47 38.79
CA LEU A 905 23.01 11.58 38.93
C LEU A 905 23.34 11.85 40.39
N LYS A 906 24.61 12.05 40.70
CA LYS A 906 25.10 12.32 42.06
C LYS A 906 25.66 13.74 42.16
N ASN A 907 25.65 14.31 43.35
CA ASN A 907 26.42 15.53 43.62
C ASN A 907 27.93 15.21 43.55
N GLY A 908 28.70 16.07 42.89
CA GLY A 908 30.12 15.88 42.61
C GLY A 908 30.40 15.29 41.22
N GLU A 909 31.49 14.52 41.11
CA GLU A 909 31.94 13.92 39.86
C GLU A 909 31.00 12.79 39.40
N ASN A 910 30.65 12.80 38.11
CA ASN A 910 29.88 11.75 37.45
C ASN A 910 30.55 11.35 36.14
N ASP A 911 30.60 10.05 35.87
CA ASP A 911 31.01 9.50 34.59
C ASP A 911 29.82 9.50 33.62
N ILE A 912 30.00 10.09 32.45
CA ILE A 912 29.00 10.10 31.36
C ILE A 912 29.54 9.30 30.19
N GLU A 913 28.76 8.32 29.74
CA GLU A 913 29.08 7.50 28.58
C GLU A 913 27.86 7.40 27.67
N ILE A 914 28.02 7.75 26.39
CA ILE A 914 26.95 7.72 25.40
C ILE A 914 27.38 6.79 24.27
N HIS A 915 26.57 5.77 24.00
CA HIS A 915 26.77 4.85 22.89
C HIS A 915 25.90 5.33 21.74
N TYR A 916 26.51 5.62 20.59
CA TYR A 916 25.87 6.13 19.40
C TYR A 916 26.01 5.10 18.26
N THR A 917 24.90 4.68 17.67
CA THR A 917 24.93 3.75 16.53
C THR A 917 24.58 4.48 15.23
N THR A 918 25.47 4.39 14.25
CA THR A 918 25.38 5.12 12.98
C THR A 918 24.58 4.38 11.91
N VAL A 919 24.30 5.05 10.79
CA VAL A 919 23.97 4.39 9.50
C VAL A 919 25.24 3.99 8.73
N LEU A 920 25.09 3.33 7.58
CA LEU A 920 26.19 2.81 6.76
C LEU A 920 26.63 3.74 5.61
N ALA A 921 25.85 4.78 5.32
CA ALA A 921 25.94 5.55 4.08
C ALA A 921 27.34 6.03 3.71
N ASN A 922 28.06 6.64 4.66
CA ASN A 922 29.39 7.21 4.41
C ASN A 922 30.46 6.14 4.23
N TYR A 923 30.43 5.08 5.06
CA TYR A 923 31.33 3.93 4.91
C TYR A 923 31.13 3.25 3.56
N CYS A 924 29.88 2.94 3.17
CA CYS A 924 29.59 2.36 1.86
C CYS A 924 30.07 3.27 0.71
N ARG A 925 29.91 4.59 0.80
CA ARG A 925 30.46 5.50 -0.22
C ARG A 925 31.98 5.46 -0.35
N SER A 926 32.69 5.04 0.69
CA SER A 926 34.16 4.91 0.67
C SER A 926 34.65 3.60 0.05
N LEU A 927 33.76 2.62 -0.17
CA LEU A 927 34.09 1.33 -0.76
C LEU A 927 33.96 1.37 -2.29
N ASP A 928 34.71 0.50 -2.97
CA ASP A 928 34.59 0.28 -4.41
C ASP A 928 34.31 -1.19 -4.70
N ASN A 929 33.04 -1.54 -4.86
CA ASN A 929 32.62 -2.85 -5.36
C ASN A 929 31.25 -2.77 -6.08
N PRO A 930 30.92 -3.73 -6.97
CA PRO A 930 29.72 -3.65 -7.81
C PRO A 930 28.41 -3.49 -7.03
N SER A 931 28.23 -4.23 -5.93
CA SER A 931 27.01 -4.18 -5.11
C SER A 931 26.81 -2.80 -4.49
N VAL A 932 27.86 -2.25 -3.88
CA VAL A 932 27.82 -0.94 -3.23
C VAL A 932 27.65 0.16 -4.26
N ASN A 933 28.46 0.15 -5.32
CA ASN A 933 28.45 1.16 -6.37
C ASN A 933 27.07 1.27 -7.01
N ARG A 934 26.35 0.15 -7.19
CA ARG A 934 24.98 0.16 -7.72
C ARG A 934 24.05 1.09 -6.93
N TRP A 935 24.18 1.11 -5.60
CA TRP A 935 23.29 1.85 -4.71
C TRP A 935 23.82 3.22 -4.32
N THR A 936 25.13 3.38 -4.11
CA THR A 936 25.75 4.66 -3.73
C THR A 936 25.83 5.64 -4.89
N ASN A 937 25.89 5.17 -6.15
CA ASN A 937 25.98 6.03 -7.34
C ASN A 937 24.84 7.05 -7.45
N ARG A 938 23.67 6.78 -6.86
CA ARG A 938 22.50 7.67 -6.93
C ARG A 938 22.67 8.94 -6.09
N TYR A 939 23.52 8.90 -5.06
CA TYR A 939 23.75 10.00 -4.13
C TYR A 939 25.24 10.29 -3.90
N LYS A 940 26.13 9.77 -4.75
CA LYS A 940 27.59 9.95 -4.61
C LYS A 940 28.07 11.39 -4.72
N ASN A 941 27.28 12.24 -5.37
CA ASN A 941 27.58 13.66 -5.59
C ASN A 941 26.94 14.56 -4.51
N GLU A 942 26.15 14.00 -3.61
CA GLU A 942 25.56 14.74 -2.49
C GLU A 942 26.56 14.89 -1.34
N PRO A 943 26.33 15.85 -0.41
CA PRO A 943 27.07 15.91 0.85
C PRO A 943 27.07 14.56 1.58
N LEU A 944 28.08 14.34 2.43
CA LEU A 944 28.10 13.17 3.31
C LEU A 944 26.88 13.20 4.23
N THR A 945 26.45 12.00 4.62
CA THR A 945 25.29 11.85 5.50
C THR A 945 25.73 12.29 6.89
N PRO A 946 24.96 13.17 7.57
CA PRO A 946 25.30 13.55 8.93
C PRO A 946 25.33 12.35 9.87
N VAL A 947 26.32 12.27 10.74
CA VAL A 947 26.50 11.18 11.71
C VAL A 947 27.27 11.66 12.94
N GLY A 948 26.89 11.14 14.10
CA GLY A 948 27.49 11.49 15.38
C GLY A 948 26.69 12.56 16.12
N ILE A 949 27.13 12.88 17.33
CA ILE A 949 26.53 13.90 18.19
C ILE A 949 27.16 15.26 17.83
N GLU A 950 26.32 16.25 17.53
CA GLU A 950 26.71 17.66 17.39
C GLU A 950 26.42 18.46 18.66
N GLY A 951 25.39 18.04 19.41
CA GLY A 951 24.99 18.73 20.64
C GLY A 951 24.18 19.99 20.37
N PRO A 952 24.28 21.01 21.24
CA PRO A 952 25.00 21.00 22.52
C PRO A 952 24.37 20.07 23.55
N VAL A 953 25.19 19.31 24.29
CA VAL A 953 24.74 18.47 25.41
C VAL A 953 24.43 19.35 26.63
N LYS A 954 23.26 19.17 27.25
CA LYS A 954 22.80 19.98 28.38
C LYS A 954 22.25 19.14 29.53
N LEU A 955 22.55 19.54 30.75
CA LEU A 955 21.80 19.16 31.94
C LEU A 955 20.58 20.07 32.08
N MET A 956 19.42 19.50 32.42
CA MET A 956 18.16 20.24 32.50
C MET A 956 17.39 19.95 33.80
N ALA A 957 16.82 21.00 34.40
CA ALA A 957 15.99 20.91 35.60
C ALA A 957 14.52 21.22 35.27
N LYS A 958 13.60 20.38 35.78
CA LYS A 958 12.15 20.61 35.68
C LYS A 958 11.69 21.61 36.74
N LYS A 959 10.69 22.43 36.41
CA LYS A 959 9.91 23.14 37.42
C LYS A 959 9.15 22.09 38.24
N SER A 960 9.37 22.03 39.56
CA SER A 960 8.46 21.26 40.41
C SER A 960 7.05 21.82 40.21
N ALA A 961 6.10 20.99 39.79
CA ALA A 961 4.69 21.33 39.95
C ALA A 961 4.46 21.57 41.45
N LYS A 962 3.81 22.68 41.79
CA LYS A 962 3.38 22.99 43.16
C LYS A 962 1.95 22.53 43.34
#